data_AF-A0A936D5V9-F1
#
_entry.id   AF-A0A936D5V9-F1
#
_cell.length_a   1.000
_cell.length_b   1.000
_cell.length_c   1.000
_cell.angle_alpha   90.00
_cell.angle_beta   90.00
_cell.angle_gamma   90.00
#
_symmetry.space_group_name_H-M   'P 1'
#
loop_
_entity.id
_entity.type
_entity.pdbx_description
1 polymer ?
#
loop_
_entity_poly.entity_id
_entity_poly.type
_entity_poly.pdbx_seq_one_letter_code
_entity_poly.pdbx_strand_id
1 'polypeptide(L)'
;MPRSTSPKTRLAGLTALLVTSLTALGACSSDDGTTTPPAPAGFGGAVNDDWDLTPPRCTGAVTGGTFSSGAFSVTVGEGEISRCVNASAPSARGASKPAELPIGAGETIVTGGAEAYRLDLGERGFHTAKPGAVVVKVPFDAAKVPAASRSPRSVFLRLHDPKDHAVVDVTGRLEGDAVVAELRGLPASMDVVVVLNPAMRAMAIPAPKRAKAAVGHVTPETWGAHTFCVVYDPTEPSVVEATARALALTGPPSLADIDTVAKTKIGAPAAKASQEYEATGFRQPDLAIGATEAEPCGGTDPRFFVHWAKEGNFFRGLDPAEVVAPDGNHYGRIYIATKSTTWTLAANRATVDEVIAHELFHAVQAGYALMAGSMRGYKEGTATTYGRSLALGAREAQVRSLSPAETFMLSQYLMISVQGSALPYSNQDFFAYVARAKNGGNLGYLTGTFNALHDAIERAAAALPTEEAKDALRWSPPRTTLLDAMDEAFRKNLGTDLRSEYVEFLRERAADHGPNGFFGREGEPQQGFARDLFVTDADPAKSARFETTIDPRTCTVTTPVFGLAQVAPLAARTVRLTPTATSESPVAIHVKVDGDGAGTRFGGIATIAGATQKLENETIVESFGKTNEPIDLVFANLDFGGRRDLAVRVTCEAMVDTSVALAPFTWDVGDGHAFTVNANVSGPGVKLSAQEVRPSLANVAEVELASSLPTSLGVALRVTPPATKTQAGTTTTYTIVGYAYQTKEPSTQPKTDTGATTRFTLDGGTTKDLGGGLRLFSADLVVKYRITSTYVDAEGATQTTSSTHELPALTLIAYVNVP
;
A
#
# COMPACT_ATOMS: atom_id res chain seq x y z
N MET A 1 -56.95 36.22 28.94
CA MET A 1 -57.87 36.53 27.81
C MET A 1 -57.08 37.30 26.76
N PRO A 2 -57.33 37.13 25.46
CA PRO A 2 -57.70 35.89 24.79
C PRO A 2 -56.97 35.66 23.43
N ARG A 3 -56.80 34.37 23.06
CA ARG A 3 -57.15 33.75 21.76
C ARG A 3 -56.30 34.14 20.53
N SER A 4 -55.95 33.30 19.56
CA SER A 4 -56.49 32.05 18.98
C SER A 4 -55.70 31.93 17.64
N THR A 5 -55.32 30.81 17.02
CA THR A 5 -55.96 29.49 16.84
C THR A 5 -54.93 28.55 16.19
N SER A 6 -54.85 27.31 16.66
CA SER A 6 -54.36 26.15 15.87
C SER A 6 -55.43 25.70 14.84
N PRO A 7 -55.17 24.82 13.85
CA PRO A 7 -54.95 23.39 14.16
C PRO A 7 -54.03 22.56 13.23
N LYS A 8 -53.40 21.53 13.85
CA LYS A 8 -53.15 20.12 13.44
C LYS A 8 -52.63 19.85 12.01
N THR A 9 -51.60 19.01 11.78
CA THR A 9 -51.65 17.54 11.99
C THR A 9 -50.26 16.87 11.83
N ARG A 10 -49.93 15.96 12.77
CA ARG A 10 -49.07 14.74 12.77
C ARG A 10 -47.95 14.52 11.73
N LEU A 11 -46.73 14.25 12.22
CA LEU A 11 -46.05 12.95 12.05
C LEU A 11 -44.94 12.76 13.13
N ALA A 12 -45.11 11.73 13.96
CA ALA A 12 -44.04 11.02 14.69
C ALA A 12 -43.51 9.90 13.75
N GLY A 13 -42.31 9.36 13.82
CA GLY A 13 -41.15 9.48 14.70
C GLY A 13 -40.16 8.38 14.29
N LEU A 14 -38.89 8.47 14.69
CA LEU A 14 -37.99 7.36 15.07
C LEU A 14 -36.58 7.92 15.27
N THR A 15 -36.15 8.10 16.53
CA THR A 15 -34.72 8.16 16.88
C THR A 15 -34.58 7.69 18.33
N ALA A 16 -34.30 6.41 18.50
CA ALA A 16 -33.89 5.79 19.76
C ALA A 16 -33.21 4.44 19.44
N LEU A 17 -32.28 4.04 20.31
CA LEU A 17 -31.34 2.90 20.30
C LEU A 17 -29.95 3.26 19.71
N LEU A 18 -28.81 3.08 20.41
CA LEU A 18 -28.51 2.25 21.59
C LEU A 18 -27.34 2.89 22.39
N VAL A 19 -27.55 3.12 23.68
CA VAL A 19 -26.52 3.38 24.70
C VAL A 19 -26.64 2.25 25.73
N THR A 20 -25.68 1.34 25.72
CA THR A 20 -25.33 0.33 26.75
C THR A 20 -24.10 -0.35 26.17
N SER A 21 -22.92 -0.39 26.81
CA SER A 21 -22.64 -0.86 28.16
C SER A 21 -21.26 -0.37 28.63
N LEU A 22 -21.20 0.34 29.76
CA LEU A 22 -19.94 0.70 30.43
C LEU A 22 -20.17 0.69 31.95
N THR A 23 -20.31 -0.50 32.52
CA THR A 23 -20.23 -0.72 33.98
C THR A 23 -19.79 -2.16 34.26
N ALA A 24 -18.48 -2.33 34.47
CA ALA A 24 -17.92 -3.41 35.27
C ALA A 24 -16.56 -2.96 35.83
N LEU A 25 -16.62 -2.04 36.80
CA LEU A 25 -15.53 -1.81 37.74
C LEU A 25 -15.61 -2.93 38.78
N GLY A 26 -14.84 -3.99 38.58
CA GLY A 26 -14.61 -5.07 39.53
C GLY A 26 -13.22 -4.93 40.14
N ALA A 27 -13.19 -4.91 41.48
CA ALA A 27 -12.05 -4.61 42.33
C ALA A 27 -10.81 -5.49 42.10
N CYS A 28 -9.64 -4.87 42.33
CA CYS A 28 -8.36 -5.54 42.54
C CYS A 28 -8.44 -6.48 43.75
N SER A 29 -8.05 -7.74 43.55
CA SER A 29 -7.57 -8.63 44.60
C SER A 29 -6.10 -8.89 44.30
N SER A 30 -5.25 -8.60 45.29
CA SER A 30 -3.89 -9.11 45.38
C SER A 30 -3.93 -10.64 45.49
N ASP A 31 -2.96 -11.33 44.88
CA ASP A 31 -2.03 -12.22 45.60
C ASP A 31 -1.06 -12.95 44.65
N ASP A 32 0.20 -12.89 45.10
CA ASP A 32 1.41 -13.69 44.88
C ASP A 32 1.38 -14.99 44.06
N GLY A 33 2.51 -15.24 43.37
CA GLY A 33 3.01 -16.61 43.21
C GLY A 33 3.65 -16.96 41.87
N THR A 34 4.96 -16.74 41.76
CA THR A 34 5.96 -17.64 41.14
C THR A 34 5.52 -18.58 40.00
N THR A 35 5.98 -18.31 38.77
CA THR A 35 6.73 -19.27 37.93
C THR A 35 7.29 -18.55 36.70
N THR A 36 8.62 -18.53 36.54
CA THR A 36 9.28 -18.23 35.26
C THR A 36 9.17 -19.45 34.35
N PRO A 37 8.75 -19.32 33.08
CA PRO A 37 9.06 -20.31 32.06
C PRO A 37 10.12 -19.77 31.07
N PRO A 38 10.90 -20.66 30.46
CA PRO A 38 12.08 -20.32 29.66
C PRO A 38 11.70 -19.73 28.30
N ALA A 39 12.63 -18.96 27.72
CA ALA A 39 12.51 -18.47 26.34
C ALA A 39 12.38 -19.64 25.34
N PRO A 40 11.50 -19.53 24.32
CA PRO A 40 11.61 -20.38 23.15
C PRO A 40 12.31 -19.63 22.02
N ALA A 41 13.43 -20.21 21.59
CA ALA A 41 13.92 -20.07 20.23
C ALA A 41 12.95 -20.82 19.29
N GLY A 42 12.52 -20.16 18.21
CA GLY A 42 11.70 -20.77 17.16
C GLY A 42 10.69 -19.78 16.59
N PHE A 43 10.79 -19.50 15.28
CA PHE A 43 9.91 -18.62 14.51
C PHE A 43 8.43 -19.03 14.59
N GLY A 44 7.73 -18.58 15.63
CA GLY A 44 6.31 -18.90 15.85
C GLY A 44 5.65 -18.15 17.00
N GLY A 45 6.19 -16.98 17.37
CA GLY A 45 5.56 -16.11 18.37
C GLY A 45 4.25 -15.57 17.83
N ALA A 46 3.16 -15.79 18.57
CA ALA A 46 1.84 -15.26 18.28
C ALA A 46 1.95 -13.79 17.83
N VAL A 47 1.36 -13.47 16.68
CA VAL A 47 1.07 -12.10 16.25
C VAL A 47 0.07 -11.53 17.26
N ASN A 48 0.54 -11.14 18.44
CA ASN A 48 -0.24 -10.44 19.45
C ASN A 48 -0.98 -9.27 18.78
N ASP A 49 -2.21 -9.04 19.23
CA ASP A 49 -3.28 -8.34 18.53
C ASP A 49 -3.02 -6.85 18.23
N ASP A 50 -2.09 -6.58 17.31
CA ASP A 50 -1.71 -5.26 16.78
C ASP A 50 -2.86 -4.49 16.07
N TRP A 51 -4.07 -5.05 16.04
CA TRP A 51 -5.25 -4.40 15.46
C TRP A 51 -6.01 -3.52 16.47
N ASP A 52 -6.01 -3.89 17.76
CA ASP A 52 -6.65 -3.14 18.84
C ASP A 52 -5.58 -2.38 19.65
N LEU A 53 -5.04 -1.33 19.05
CA LEU A 53 -4.15 -0.41 19.75
C LEU A 53 -5.00 0.39 20.74
N THR A 54 -4.98 -0.01 22.01
CA THR A 54 -5.56 0.80 23.08
C THR A 54 -4.72 2.07 23.19
N PRO A 55 -5.29 3.28 23.03
CA PRO A 55 -4.54 4.51 23.21
C PRO A 55 -3.89 4.50 24.60
N PRO A 56 -2.59 4.84 24.74
CA PRO A 56 -1.97 4.91 26.05
C PRO A 56 -2.77 5.87 26.94
N ARG A 57 -3.22 5.38 28.11
CA ARG A 57 -3.86 6.25 29.12
C ARG A 57 -2.84 7.28 29.59
N CYS A 58 -3.28 8.52 29.74
CA CYS A 58 -2.43 9.65 30.03
C CYS A 58 -2.97 10.34 31.30
N THR A 59 -2.07 10.67 32.23
CA THR A 59 -2.42 11.08 33.60
C THR A 59 -1.60 12.26 34.10
N GLY A 60 -0.88 12.96 33.22
CA GLY A 60 0.18 13.88 33.60
C GLY A 60 -0.18 15.37 33.68
N ALA A 61 0.66 16.14 34.36
CA ALA A 61 0.40 17.53 34.76
C ALA A 61 1.35 18.60 34.19
N VAL A 62 2.46 18.23 33.54
CA VAL A 62 3.51 19.20 33.15
C VAL A 62 3.39 19.59 31.67
N THR A 63 3.32 20.90 31.38
CA THR A 63 3.16 21.46 30.02
C THR A 63 4.39 22.22 29.51
N GLY A 64 5.51 22.21 30.24
CA GLY A 64 6.71 23.01 29.95
C GLY A 64 7.47 23.42 31.21
N GLY A 65 8.65 24.03 31.04
CA GLY A 65 9.44 24.61 32.14
C GLY A 65 10.94 24.38 32.01
N THR A 66 11.70 24.98 32.92
CA THR A 66 13.14 24.76 33.06
C THR A 66 13.44 23.90 34.28
N PHE A 67 14.14 22.79 34.07
CA PHE A 67 14.61 21.87 35.09
C PHE A 67 16.12 22.01 35.22
N SER A 68 16.65 22.27 36.42
CA SER A 68 18.08 22.56 36.58
C SER A 68 18.71 21.92 37.82
N SER A 69 20.01 21.69 37.74
CA SER A 69 20.88 21.26 38.83
C SER A 69 22.21 21.99 38.70
N GLY A 70 22.36 23.10 39.40
CA GLY A 70 23.52 23.99 39.22
C GLY A 70 23.50 24.63 37.83
N ALA A 71 24.60 24.49 37.08
CA ALA A 71 24.74 25.04 35.72
C ALA A 71 24.16 24.13 34.61
N PHE A 72 23.76 22.90 34.94
CA PHE A 72 23.00 22.04 34.05
C PHE A 72 21.53 22.49 34.03
N SER A 73 20.96 22.61 32.83
CA SER A 73 19.53 22.91 32.66
C SER A 73 18.94 22.25 31.44
N VAL A 74 17.68 21.85 31.55
CA VAL A 74 16.84 21.39 30.45
C VAL A 74 15.62 22.30 30.42
N THR A 75 15.43 23.00 29.30
CA THR A 75 14.28 23.88 29.09
C THR A 75 13.36 23.24 28.07
N VAL A 76 12.07 23.18 28.39
CA VAL A 76 11.02 22.73 27.49
C VAL A 76 10.00 23.86 27.30
N GLY A 77 9.70 24.21 26.07
CA GLY A 77 8.76 25.29 25.73
C GLY A 77 7.37 25.08 26.34
N GLU A 78 6.75 26.16 26.85
CA GLU A 78 5.39 26.10 27.39
C GLU A 78 4.36 25.80 26.29
N GLY A 79 3.47 24.83 26.55
CA GLY A 79 2.42 24.43 25.61
C GLY A 79 2.91 23.53 24.47
N GLU A 80 4.20 23.20 24.44
CA GLU A 80 4.83 22.35 23.42
C GLU A 80 4.81 20.85 23.82
N ILE A 81 4.25 20.52 25.00
CA ILE A 81 4.17 19.15 25.53
C ILE A 81 2.72 18.70 25.76
N SER A 82 2.44 17.46 25.40
CA SER A 82 1.23 16.72 25.79
C SER A 82 1.08 16.56 27.31
N ARG A 83 -0.15 16.65 27.84
CA ARG A 83 -0.45 16.30 29.25
C ARG A 83 -0.35 14.79 29.54
N CYS A 84 0.01 13.99 28.55
CA CYS A 84 0.37 12.59 28.70
C CYS A 84 1.61 12.31 29.57
N VAL A 85 2.27 13.36 30.08
CA VAL A 85 3.61 13.32 30.65
C VAL A 85 3.55 13.52 32.16
N ASN A 86 3.75 12.41 32.88
CA ASN A 86 4.05 12.25 34.31
C ASN A 86 3.00 12.44 35.41
N ALA A 87 2.93 11.39 36.25
CA ALA A 87 2.42 11.44 37.61
C ALA A 87 3.42 12.05 38.64
N SER A 88 4.70 12.23 38.29
CA SER A 88 5.77 12.73 39.17
C SER A 88 6.46 14.01 38.66
N ALA A 89 6.89 14.88 39.57
CA ALA A 89 7.55 16.13 39.21
C ALA A 89 8.95 15.86 38.58
N PRO A 90 9.27 16.45 37.41
CA PRO A 90 10.58 16.31 36.80
C PRO A 90 11.72 16.76 37.73
N SER A 91 12.86 16.07 37.69
CA SER A 91 14.03 16.43 38.48
C SER A 91 15.33 16.30 37.67
N ALA A 92 16.27 17.18 37.96
CA ALA A 92 17.64 17.15 37.44
C ALA A 92 18.60 17.05 38.63
N ARG A 93 19.66 16.23 38.53
CA ARG A 93 20.70 16.14 39.57
C ARG A 93 22.06 15.76 39.00
N GLY A 94 23.13 16.17 39.68
CA GLY A 94 24.46 15.61 39.43
C GLY A 94 24.51 14.12 39.79
N ALA A 95 25.23 13.33 39.00
CA ALA A 95 25.37 11.89 39.15
C ALA A 95 26.81 11.42 38.83
N SER A 96 27.14 10.20 39.26
CA SER A 96 28.33 9.48 38.79
C SER A 96 28.12 8.99 37.36
N LYS A 97 29.21 8.73 36.62
CA LYS A 97 29.11 8.11 35.28
C LYS A 97 28.43 6.74 35.38
N PRO A 98 27.38 6.44 34.59
CA PRO A 98 26.83 5.08 34.49
C PRO A 98 27.89 4.08 34.04
N ALA A 99 27.88 2.87 34.59
CA ALA A 99 28.85 1.83 34.24
C ALA A 99 28.71 1.41 32.78
N GLU A 100 27.46 1.42 32.30
CA GLU A 100 27.03 1.02 30.96
C GLU A 100 27.37 2.07 29.89
N LEU A 101 27.71 3.31 30.29
CA LEU A 101 28.01 4.38 29.35
C LEU A 101 29.43 4.21 28.76
N PRO A 102 29.55 3.81 27.48
CA PRO A 102 30.86 3.58 26.86
C PRO A 102 31.59 4.90 26.67
N ILE A 103 32.90 4.88 26.89
CA ILE A 103 33.84 5.96 26.56
C ILE A 103 34.92 5.33 25.71
N GLY A 104 35.04 5.79 24.47
CA GLY A 104 35.95 5.29 23.46
C GLY A 104 37.41 5.57 23.79
N ALA A 105 38.30 4.89 23.07
CA ALA A 105 39.73 5.14 23.20
C ALA A 105 40.06 6.58 22.75
N GLY A 106 40.76 7.34 23.60
CA GLY A 106 41.08 8.75 23.31
C GLY A 106 39.97 9.75 23.65
N GLU A 107 38.82 9.27 24.13
CA GLU A 107 37.76 10.11 24.66
C GLU A 107 37.97 10.42 26.15
N THR A 108 37.52 11.58 26.60
CA THR A 108 37.58 11.98 28.01
C THR A 108 36.27 12.62 28.43
N ILE A 109 35.75 12.23 29.60
CA ILE A 109 34.61 12.94 30.20
C ILE A 109 35.09 14.28 30.75
N VAL A 110 34.49 15.33 30.23
CA VAL A 110 34.78 16.71 30.59
C VAL A 110 33.56 17.40 31.18
N THR A 111 32.52 16.67 31.58
CA THR A 111 31.35 17.22 32.29
C THR A 111 31.79 18.09 33.48
N GLY A 112 31.21 19.29 33.61
CA GLY A 112 31.54 20.25 34.66
C GLY A 112 30.64 20.05 35.89
N GLY A 113 31.20 20.15 37.09
CA GLY A 113 30.45 20.07 38.36
C GLY A 113 30.07 18.66 38.84
N ALA A 114 29.89 17.70 37.92
CA ALA A 114 29.64 16.28 38.19
C ALA A 114 30.24 15.42 37.07
N GLU A 115 30.35 14.10 37.27
CA GLU A 115 30.79 13.19 36.18
C GLU A 115 29.71 13.04 35.10
N ALA A 116 28.45 13.00 35.52
CA ALA A 116 27.26 12.98 34.68
C ALA A 116 26.14 13.83 35.31
N TYR A 117 25.12 14.12 34.54
CA TYR A 117 23.85 14.64 35.03
C TYR A 117 22.75 13.64 34.73
N ARG A 118 21.87 13.41 35.70
CA ARG A 118 20.67 12.62 35.49
C ARG A 118 19.45 13.52 35.43
N LEU A 119 18.67 13.37 34.36
CA LEU A 119 17.34 13.91 34.25
C LEU A 119 16.34 12.77 34.45
N ASP A 120 15.40 12.99 35.36
CA ASP A 120 14.28 12.11 35.63
C ASP A 120 13.00 12.88 35.30
N LEU A 121 12.41 12.54 34.16
CA LEU A 121 11.09 12.96 33.73
C LEU A 121 10.09 11.86 34.09
N GLY A 122 10.16 11.23 35.26
CA GLY A 122 9.16 10.30 35.78
C GLY A 122 8.92 9.04 34.92
N GLU A 123 7.65 8.62 34.80
CA GLU A 123 7.29 7.42 34.02
C GLU A 123 7.37 7.66 32.51
N ARG A 124 7.23 8.93 32.10
CA ARG A 124 7.09 9.30 30.71
C ARG A 124 7.95 10.51 30.36
N GLY A 125 8.83 10.33 29.39
CA GLY A 125 9.62 11.38 28.77
C GLY A 125 8.80 12.48 28.10
N PHE A 126 9.49 13.46 27.54
CA PHE A 126 8.92 14.59 26.81
C PHE A 126 9.05 14.40 25.28
N HIS A 127 8.11 15.00 24.53
CA HIS A 127 8.14 15.05 23.07
C HIS A 127 7.46 16.24 22.43
N THR A 128 7.94 16.59 21.25
CA THR A 128 7.29 17.54 20.34
C THR A 128 7.62 17.23 18.88
N ALA A 129 6.75 17.66 17.97
CA ALA A 129 7.07 17.77 16.55
C ALA A 129 7.81 19.08 16.20
N LYS A 130 7.91 20.03 17.13
CA LYS A 130 8.50 21.35 16.89
C LYS A 130 10.02 21.35 17.13
N PRO A 131 10.86 21.68 16.12
CA PRO A 131 12.28 21.84 16.35
C PRO A 131 12.56 22.91 17.42
N GLY A 132 13.54 22.65 18.29
CA GLY A 132 13.99 23.59 19.31
C GLY A 132 13.08 23.71 20.54
N ALA A 133 12.03 22.89 20.68
CA ALA A 133 11.20 22.97 21.88
C ALA A 133 11.88 22.42 23.13
N VAL A 134 12.96 21.62 22.99
CA VAL A 134 13.85 21.27 24.10
C VAL A 134 15.22 21.85 23.88
N VAL A 135 15.74 22.47 24.92
CA VAL A 135 17.11 22.94 24.98
C VAL A 135 17.79 22.26 26.16
N VAL A 136 18.79 21.42 25.89
CA VAL A 136 19.65 20.82 26.92
C VAL A 136 20.95 21.60 26.97
N LYS A 137 21.28 22.14 28.14
CA LYS A 137 22.50 22.87 28.42
C LYS A 137 23.29 22.16 29.51
N VAL A 138 24.48 21.68 29.16
CA VAL A 138 25.34 20.89 30.05
C VAL A 138 26.67 21.59 30.23
N PRO A 139 27.09 21.91 31.46
CA PRO A 139 28.39 22.51 31.71
C PRO A 139 29.50 21.50 31.44
N PHE A 140 30.66 21.99 30.98
CA PHE A 140 31.90 21.23 30.88
C PHE A 140 33.05 21.94 31.60
N ASP A 141 33.98 21.17 32.13
CA ASP A 141 35.20 21.66 32.75
C ASP A 141 36.20 22.09 31.67
N ALA A 142 36.21 23.39 31.40
CA ALA A 142 37.07 23.98 30.40
C ALA A 142 38.56 23.80 30.70
N ALA A 143 38.97 23.52 31.94
CA ALA A 143 40.36 23.22 32.27
C ALA A 143 40.80 21.84 31.77
N LYS A 144 39.85 20.91 31.58
CA LYS A 144 40.08 19.59 30.96
C LYS A 144 40.04 19.61 29.43
N VAL A 145 39.61 20.72 28.83
CA VAL A 145 39.50 20.87 27.37
C VAL A 145 40.58 21.81 26.85
N PRO A 146 41.61 21.29 26.15
CA PRO A 146 42.62 22.11 25.50
C PRO A 146 41.97 23.17 24.61
N ALA A 147 42.48 24.40 24.63
CA ALA A 147 41.88 25.51 23.88
C ALA A 147 41.70 25.20 22.37
N ALA A 148 42.66 24.49 21.77
CA ALA A 148 42.59 24.06 20.36
C ALA A 148 41.50 23.01 20.07
N SER A 149 40.99 22.33 21.10
CA SER A 149 39.94 21.31 21.02
C SER A 149 38.58 21.81 21.51
N ARG A 150 38.46 23.08 21.93
CA ARG A 150 37.18 23.70 22.28
C ARG A 150 36.37 24.03 21.03
N SER A 151 35.94 22.99 20.34
CA SER A 151 35.08 23.09 19.17
C SER A 151 33.86 22.16 19.33
N PRO A 152 32.70 22.56 18.78
CA PRO A 152 31.47 21.76 18.71
C PRO A 152 31.65 20.37 18.09
N ARG A 153 32.71 20.19 17.31
CA ARG A 153 33.11 18.92 16.70
C ARG A 153 33.74 17.97 17.71
N SER A 154 34.56 18.50 18.61
CA SER A 154 35.41 17.72 19.50
C SER A 154 34.81 17.60 20.90
N VAL A 155 33.89 18.49 21.26
CA VAL A 155 33.17 18.51 22.53
C VAL A 155 31.68 18.36 22.23
N PHE A 156 31.09 17.25 22.67
CA PHE A 156 29.70 16.90 22.39
C PHE A 156 29.02 16.27 23.61
N LEU A 157 27.69 16.17 23.57
CA LEU A 157 26.91 15.47 24.59
C LEU A 157 26.84 13.99 24.24
N ARG A 158 27.02 13.11 25.23
CA ARG A 158 26.63 11.71 25.11
C ARG A 158 25.45 11.46 26.04
N LEU A 159 24.33 11.05 25.46
CA LEU A 159 23.07 10.75 26.13
C LEU A 159 22.97 9.24 26.34
N HIS A 160 22.52 8.83 27.51
CA HIS A 160 22.28 7.43 27.87
C HIS A 160 20.85 7.23 28.37
N ASP A 161 20.12 6.28 27.80
CA ASP A 161 18.86 5.81 28.40
C ASP A 161 19.16 4.57 29.25
N PRO A 162 19.03 4.65 30.57
CA PRO A 162 19.26 3.51 31.44
C PRO A 162 18.18 2.43 31.30
N LYS A 163 17.00 2.73 30.76
CA LYS A 163 15.93 1.75 30.55
C LYS A 163 16.21 0.87 29.33
N ASP A 164 16.66 1.51 28.25
CA ASP A 164 16.82 0.90 26.94
C ASP A 164 18.30 0.58 26.64
N HIS A 165 19.22 0.91 27.56
CA HIS A 165 20.69 0.80 27.40
C HIS A 165 21.20 1.52 26.15
N ALA A 166 20.51 2.59 25.83
CA ALA A 166 20.71 3.38 24.65
C ALA A 166 21.84 4.38 24.81
N VAL A 167 22.67 4.58 23.78
CA VAL A 167 23.75 5.58 23.81
C VAL A 167 23.78 6.37 22.51
N VAL A 168 23.74 7.70 22.63
CA VAL A 168 23.69 8.61 21.49
C VAL A 168 24.61 9.80 21.66
N ASP A 169 25.34 10.12 20.61
CA ASP A 169 26.20 11.31 20.55
C ASP A 169 25.46 12.48 19.90
N VAL A 170 25.31 13.55 20.66
CA VAL A 170 24.63 14.79 20.26
C VAL A 170 25.63 15.93 20.21
N THR A 171 25.99 16.34 19.00
CA THR A 171 26.69 17.61 18.76
C THR A 171 25.77 18.78 19.10
N GLY A 172 26.32 19.76 19.82
CA GLY A 172 25.64 21.00 20.19
C GLY A 172 26.57 22.19 20.00
N ARG A 173 26.06 23.40 20.19
CA ARG A 173 26.86 24.62 20.16
C ARG A 173 27.55 24.85 21.50
N LEU A 174 28.75 25.41 21.47
CA LEU A 174 29.46 25.79 22.69
C LEU A 174 29.03 27.21 23.12
N GLU A 175 28.48 27.33 24.33
CA GLU A 175 28.18 28.61 24.97
C GLU A 175 29.03 28.78 26.23
N GLY A 176 30.17 29.46 26.09
CA GLY A 176 31.14 29.55 27.19
C GLY A 176 31.63 28.16 27.59
N ASP A 177 31.41 27.79 28.86
CA ASP A 177 31.80 26.50 29.42
C ASP A 177 30.62 25.51 29.43
N ALA A 178 29.70 25.59 28.45
CA ALA A 178 28.60 24.66 28.31
C ALA A 178 28.40 24.22 26.85
N VAL A 179 27.92 22.99 26.68
CA VAL A 179 27.38 22.50 25.42
C VAL A 179 25.87 22.68 25.46
N VAL A 180 25.31 23.32 24.44
CA VAL A 180 23.87 23.54 24.26
C VAL A 180 23.40 22.78 23.04
N ALA A 181 22.46 21.87 23.24
CA ALA A 181 21.84 21.10 22.17
C ALA A 181 20.34 21.37 22.13
N GLU A 182 19.84 21.60 20.92
CA GLU A 182 18.41 21.70 20.64
C GLU A 182 17.88 20.33 20.21
N LEU A 183 16.77 19.96 20.82
CA LEU A 183 16.26 18.61 20.88
C LEU A 183 14.73 18.64 20.65
N ARG A 184 14.20 17.54 20.12
CA ARG A 184 12.77 17.37 19.84
C ARG A 184 12.06 16.42 20.82
N GLY A 185 12.83 15.74 21.68
CA GLY A 185 12.34 14.79 22.67
C GLY A 185 13.37 14.51 23.75
N LEU A 186 12.95 13.87 24.84
CA LEU A 186 13.77 13.40 25.97
C LEU A 186 13.10 12.20 26.63
N PRO A 187 13.82 11.15 27.02
CA PRO A 187 13.22 9.94 27.62
C PRO A 187 12.60 10.22 28.99
N ALA A 188 11.91 9.20 29.50
CA ALA A 188 11.50 9.17 30.91
C ALA A 188 12.70 9.40 31.86
N SER A 189 13.87 8.85 31.54
CA SER A 189 15.10 9.15 32.26
C SER A 189 16.31 9.15 31.34
N MET A 190 17.21 10.12 31.48
CA MET A 190 18.51 10.09 30.80
C MET A 190 19.65 10.38 31.76
N ASP A 191 20.80 9.77 31.49
CA ASP A 191 22.08 10.26 31.96
C ASP A 191 22.78 11.02 30.81
N VAL A 192 23.39 12.16 31.12
CA VAL A 192 24.08 13.00 30.15
C VAL A 192 25.47 13.32 30.62
N VAL A 193 26.44 13.17 29.72
CA VAL A 193 27.83 13.59 29.93
C VAL A 193 28.28 14.49 28.80
N VAL A 194 29.30 15.31 29.07
CA VAL A 194 30.06 15.99 28.02
C VAL A 194 31.34 15.21 27.75
N VAL A 195 31.53 14.81 26.50
CA VAL A 195 32.70 14.06 26.04
C VAL A 195 33.58 14.96 25.19
N LEU A 196 34.88 14.90 25.46
CA LEU A 196 35.94 15.42 24.60
C LEU A 196 36.51 14.26 23.79
N ASN A 197 36.44 14.35 22.46
CA ASN A 197 37.21 13.54 21.53
C ASN A 197 37.97 14.49 20.58
N PRO A 198 39.28 14.72 20.79
CA PRO A 198 40.06 15.65 19.99
C PRO A 198 40.32 15.14 18.56
N ALA A 199 40.14 13.83 18.32
CA ALA A 199 40.35 13.22 17.01
C ALA A 199 39.18 13.41 16.05
N MET A 200 37.97 13.70 16.59
CA MET A 200 36.75 13.87 15.79
C MET A 200 36.95 14.80 14.60
N ARG A 201 36.42 14.38 13.46
CA ARG A 201 36.41 15.09 12.19
C ARG A 201 34.97 15.36 11.78
N ALA A 202 34.81 16.44 11.04
CA ALA A 202 33.54 16.85 10.47
C ALA A 202 33.82 17.47 9.11
N MET A 203 33.04 17.08 8.11
CA MET A 203 33.23 17.51 6.73
C MET A 203 31.93 18.04 6.15
N ALA A 204 31.95 19.29 5.69
CA ALA A 204 30.86 19.88 4.94
C ALA A 204 30.85 19.31 3.51
N ILE A 205 29.67 18.90 3.07
CA ILE A 205 29.40 18.36 1.75
C ILE A 205 28.46 19.35 1.05
N PRO A 206 28.94 20.06 0.02
CA PRO A 206 28.13 21.05 -0.66
C PRO A 206 26.94 20.37 -1.34
N ALA A 207 25.85 21.13 -1.50
CA ALA A 207 24.72 20.70 -2.27
C ALA A 207 25.17 20.44 -3.73
N PRO A 208 24.77 19.32 -4.35
CA PRO A 208 24.90 19.18 -5.80
C PRO A 208 24.17 20.34 -6.51
N LYS A 209 24.63 20.71 -7.70
CA LYS A 209 23.97 21.76 -8.50
C LYS A 209 22.51 21.35 -8.72
N ARG A 210 21.58 22.18 -8.24
CA ARG A 210 20.13 21.92 -8.36
C ARG A 210 19.77 21.61 -9.82
N ALA A 211 19.22 20.43 -10.04
CA ALA A 211 18.40 20.18 -11.23
C ALA A 211 17.18 21.11 -11.14
N LYS A 212 16.77 21.72 -12.25
CA LYS A 212 15.51 22.48 -12.28
C LYS A 212 14.39 21.52 -11.86
N ALA A 213 13.62 21.88 -10.84
CA ALA A 213 12.45 21.12 -10.42
C ALA A 213 11.56 20.84 -11.64
N ALA A 214 11.10 19.60 -11.78
CA ALA A 214 10.11 19.28 -12.79
C ALA A 214 8.86 20.12 -12.51
N VAL A 215 8.49 20.96 -13.48
CA VAL A 215 7.37 21.91 -13.39
C VAL A 215 6.09 21.12 -13.10
N GLY A 216 5.49 21.31 -11.92
CA GLY A 216 4.16 20.74 -11.62
C GLY A 216 3.91 20.31 -10.16
N HIS A 217 4.95 20.15 -9.33
CA HIS A 217 4.78 19.73 -7.94
C HIS A 217 4.75 20.93 -7.00
N VAL A 218 3.60 21.16 -6.37
CA VAL A 218 3.43 22.17 -5.31
C VAL A 218 3.84 21.51 -3.99
N THR A 219 5.11 21.62 -3.59
CA THR A 219 5.47 21.45 -2.18
C THR A 219 5.18 22.76 -1.44
N PRO A 220 4.47 22.72 -0.30
CA PRO A 220 4.19 23.94 0.48
C PRO A 220 5.45 24.59 1.09
N GLU A 221 6.55 23.84 1.23
CA GLU A 221 7.74 24.31 1.96
C GLU A 221 9.03 23.96 1.20
N THR A 222 9.93 24.95 1.08
CA THR A 222 11.31 24.74 0.66
C THR A 222 12.09 24.09 1.80
N TRP A 223 12.87 23.05 1.51
CA TRP A 223 13.74 22.44 2.53
C TRP A 223 14.69 23.49 3.12
N GLY A 224 14.80 23.51 4.45
CA GLY A 224 15.62 24.45 5.20
C GLY A 224 17.13 24.17 5.15
N ALA A 225 17.54 23.04 4.58
CA ALA A 225 18.94 22.70 4.32
C ALA A 225 19.08 21.84 3.05
N HIS A 226 20.22 21.99 2.37
CA HIS A 226 20.56 21.21 1.16
C HIS A 226 21.99 20.67 1.18
N THR A 227 22.75 20.98 2.23
CA THR A 227 24.12 20.52 2.42
C THR A 227 24.16 19.50 3.55
N PHE A 228 25.23 18.71 3.60
CA PHE A 228 25.40 17.69 4.65
C PHE A 228 26.69 17.91 5.43
N CYS A 229 26.68 17.55 6.70
CA CYS A 229 27.85 17.47 7.56
C CYS A 229 28.08 16.00 7.91
N VAL A 230 29.19 15.44 7.46
CA VAL A 230 29.60 14.07 7.82
C VAL A 230 30.51 14.14 9.04
N VAL A 231 30.11 13.50 10.13
CA VAL A 231 30.82 13.49 11.43
C VAL A 231 31.35 12.09 11.71
N TYR A 232 32.65 11.98 12.06
CA TYR A 232 33.32 10.69 12.25
C TYR A 232 34.61 10.80 13.08
N ASP A 233 35.01 9.69 13.70
CA ASP A 233 36.32 9.54 14.35
C ASP A 233 37.29 8.80 13.40
N PRO A 234 38.34 9.45 12.89
CA PRO A 234 39.30 8.81 12.00
C PRO A 234 40.25 7.83 12.73
N THR A 235 40.24 7.80 14.07
CA THR A 235 41.05 6.89 14.89
C THR A 235 40.28 5.65 15.35
N GLU A 236 38.95 5.66 15.19
CA GLU A 236 38.10 4.52 15.49
C GLU A 236 38.50 3.33 14.60
N PRO A 237 38.91 2.17 15.18
CA PRO A 237 39.44 1.05 14.41
C PRO A 237 38.51 0.57 13.29
N SER A 238 37.20 0.58 13.54
CA SER A 238 36.21 0.19 12.54
C SER A 238 36.17 1.12 11.32
N VAL A 239 36.41 2.42 11.50
CA VAL A 239 36.51 3.42 10.41
C VAL A 239 37.79 3.20 9.60
N VAL A 240 38.92 2.98 10.29
CA VAL A 240 40.22 2.70 9.67
C VAL A 240 40.13 1.43 8.82
N GLU A 241 39.63 0.34 9.38
CA GLU A 241 39.47 -0.92 8.65
C GLU A 241 38.51 -0.83 7.47
N ALA A 242 37.37 -0.14 7.65
CA ALA A 242 36.40 0.03 6.57
C ALA A 242 36.98 0.85 5.42
N THR A 243 37.77 1.88 5.72
CA THR A 243 38.49 2.68 4.71
C THR A 243 39.49 1.83 3.94
N ALA A 244 40.32 1.06 4.65
CA ALA A 244 41.31 0.17 4.02
C ALA A 244 40.63 -0.81 3.06
N ARG A 245 39.51 -1.41 3.48
CA ARG A 245 38.71 -2.33 2.65
C ARG A 245 38.05 -1.61 1.46
N ALA A 246 37.44 -0.45 1.67
CA ALA A 246 36.73 0.30 0.63
C ALA A 246 37.67 0.78 -0.50
N LEU A 247 38.93 1.03 -0.18
CA LEU A 247 39.96 1.48 -1.11
C LEU A 247 40.94 0.37 -1.53
N ALA A 248 40.72 -0.87 -1.08
CA ALA A 248 41.59 -2.03 -1.33
C ALA A 248 43.07 -1.78 -0.99
N LEU A 249 43.34 -1.09 0.12
CA LEU A 249 44.70 -0.77 0.58
C LEU A 249 45.35 -2.00 1.23
N THR A 250 46.65 -2.17 1.00
CA THR A 250 47.47 -3.23 1.61
C THR A 250 48.08 -2.82 2.95
N GLY A 251 47.97 -1.55 3.34
CA GLY A 251 48.44 -1.00 4.61
C GLY A 251 47.41 -0.06 5.25
N PRO A 252 47.73 0.53 6.41
CA PRO A 252 46.84 1.46 7.09
C PRO A 252 46.48 2.66 6.20
N PRO A 253 45.20 3.07 6.14
CA PRO A 253 44.79 4.24 5.38
C PRO A 253 45.41 5.51 5.96
N SER A 254 45.76 6.45 5.08
CA SER A 254 46.07 7.81 5.52
C SER A 254 44.79 8.53 5.95
N LEU A 255 44.93 9.63 6.69
CA LEU A 255 43.78 10.48 7.01
C LEU A 255 43.07 11.00 5.73
N ALA A 256 43.83 11.33 4.68
CA ALA A 256 43.26 11.77 3.42
C ALA A 256 42.41 10.67 2.74
N ASP A 257 42.77 9.40 2.93
CA ASP A 257 41.99 8.26 2.44
C ASP A 257 40.66 8.14 3.20
N ILE A 258 40.69 8.29 4.53
CA ILE A 258 39.49 8.26 5.39
C ILE A 258 38.55 9.42 5.00
N ASP A 259 39.09 10.63 4.90
CA ASP A 259 38.37 11.83 4.46
C ASP A 259 37.73 11.61 3.07
N THR A 260 38.45 10.96 2.16
CA THR A 260 37.95 10.63 0.81
C THR A 260 36.78 9.64 0.86
N VAL A 261 36.86 8.60 1.69
CA VAL A 261 35.75 7.64 1.86
C VAL A 261 34.54 8.32 2.50
N ALA A 262 34.73 9.08 3.58
CA ALA A 262 33.64 9.84 4.22
C ALA A 262 32.93 10.77 3.22
N LYS A 263 33.71 11.48 2.38
CA LYS A 263 33.17 12.37 1.34
C LYS A 263 32.40 11.61 0.26
N THR A 264 33.02 10.60 -0.33
CA THR A 264 32.56 9.98 -1.58
C THR A 264 31.56 8.84 -1.38
N LYS A 265 31.63 8.15 -0.23
CA LYS A 265 30.75 7.01 0.09
C LYS A 265 29.62 7.35 1.06
N ILE A 266 29.69 8.49 1.76
CA ILE A 266 28.66 8.89 2.73
C ILE A 266 28.06 10.24 2.35
N GLY A 267 28.89 11.28 2.32
CA GLY A 267 28.45 12.65 2.05
C GLY A 267 27.75 12.83 0.71
N ALA A 268 28.43 12.44 -0.38
CA ALA A 268 27.92 12.63 -1.73
C ALA A 268 26.63 11.82 -2.02
N PRO A 269 26.49 10.55 -1.60
CA PRO A 269 25.22 9.83 -1.70
C PRO A 269 24.07 10.47 -0.91
N ALA A 270 24.32 10.97 0.31
CA ALA A 270 23.30 11.66 1.10
C ALA A 270 22.79 12.93 0.39
N ALA A 271 23.73 13.74 -0.11
CA ALA A 271 23.39 14.96 -0.85
C ALA A 271 22.64 14.64 -2.15
N LYS A 272 23.04 13.60 -2.89
CA LYS A 272 22.32 13.13 -4.09
C LYS A 272 20.90 12.67 -3.73
N ALA A 273 20.74 11.82 -2.71
CA ALA A 273 19.44 11.31 -2.30
C ALA A 273 18.48 12.44 -1.88
N SER A 274 18.99 13.42 -1.12
CA SER A 274 18.20 14.60 -0.71
C SER A 274 17.66 15.38 -1.91
N GLN A 275 18.49 15.59 -2.93
CA GLN A 275 18.11 16.32 -4.12
C GLN A 275 16.99 15.61 -4.88
N GLU A 276 17.08 14.28 -5.02
CA GLU A 276 16.05 13.50 -5.72
C GLU A 276 14.73 13.50 -4.95
N TYR A 277 14.78 13.38 -3.61
CA TYR A 277 13.56 13.45 -2.79
C TYR A 277 12.90 14.84 -2.85
N GLU A 278 13.70 15.90 -2.75
CA GLU A 278 13.21 17.27 -2.94
C GLU A 278 12.62 17.45 -4.35
N ALA A 279 13.32 17.01 -5.40
CA ALA A 279 12.88 17.14 -6.79
C ALA A 279 11.60 16.34 -7.08
N THR A 280 11.38 15.24 -6.37
CA THR A 280 10.14 14.45 -6.45
C THR A 280 8.96 15.16 -5.78
N GLY A 281 9.22 16.11 -4.88
CA GLY A 281 8.20 16.86 -4.16
C GLY A 281 7.88 16.31 -2.78
N PHE A 282 8.82 15.61 -2.14
CA PHE A 282 8.66 15.24 -0.73
C PHE A 282 8.83 16.44 0.21
N ARG A 283 8.15 16.40 1.36
CA ARG A 283 8.41 17.29 2.49
C ARG A 283 9.85 17.11 2.97
N GLN A 284 10.35 18.14 3.64
CA GLN A 284 11.69 18.11 4.23
C GLN A 284 11.82 16.91 5.18
N PRO A 285 12.96 16.20 5.18
CA PRO A 285 13.23 15.19 6.18
C PRO A 285 13.26 15.81 7.59
N ASP A 286 12.74 15.06 8.56
CA ASP A 286 12.82 15.44 9.97
C ASP A 286 14.22 15.15 10.52
N LEU A 287 15.18 15.96 10.08
CA LEU A 287 16.56 15.94 10.53
C LEU A 287 16.90 17.23 11.25
N ALA A 288 17.86 17.13 12.17
CA ALA A 288 18.49 18.31 12.77
C ALA A 288 19.16 19.13 11.66
N ILE A 289 18.80 20.42 11.60
CA ILE A 289 19.46 21.39 10.73
C ILE A 289 20.42 22.21 11.59
N GLY A 290 21.68 22.17 11.19
CA GLY A 290 22.69 23.06 11.72
C GLY A 290 22.91 24.26 10.79
N ALA A 291 23.03 25.47 11.31
CA ALA A 291 23.16 26.71 10.54
C ALA A 291 24.18 27.73 11.10
N THR A 292 25.04 27.34 12.05
CA THR A 292 25.93 28.30 12.74
C THR A 292 27.41 27.93 12.66
N GLU A 293 28.30 28.94 12.76
CA GLU A 293 29.75 28.73 12.90
C GLU A 293 30.11 27.89 14.14
N ALA A 294 29.19 27.82 15.12
CA ALA A 294 29.29 27.07 16.35
C ALA A 294 28.86 25.60 16.20
N GLU A 295 29.02 25.00 15.01
CA GLU A 295 28.69 23.59 14.74
C GLU A 295 29.88 22.80 14.17
N PRO A 296 29.82 21.45 14.17
CA PRO A 296 30.97 20.61 13.81
C PRO A 296 31.61 20.95 12.46
N CYS A 297 30.79 21.27 11.45
CA CYS A 297 31.27 21.63 10.12
C CYS A 297 31.43 23.14 9.88
N GLY A 298 31.07 23.99 10.86
CA GLY A 298 31.15 25.46 10.81
C GLY A 298 30.43 26.13 9.62
N GLY A 299 30.54 27.46 9.52
CA GLY A 299 29.96 28.28 8.45
C GLY A 299 28.48 28.64 8.66
N THR A 300 27.91 29.40 7.72
CA THR A 300 26.53 29.94 7.80
C THR A 300 25.51 29.13 7.01
N ASP A 301 25.95 28.21 6.15
CA ASP A 301 25.04 27.43 5.30
C ASP A 301 24.34 26.34 6.11
N PRO A 302 22.99 26.26 6.06
CA PRO A 302 22.23 25.21 6.70
C PRO A 302 22.56 23.80 6.18
N ARG A 303 22.69 22.84 7.10
CA ARG A 303 23.09 21.45 6.80
C ARG A 303 22.42 20.41 7.66
N PHE A 304 22.19 19.25 7.08
CA PHE A 304 21.83 18.02 7.80
C PHE A 304 23.07 17.28 8.30
N PHE A 305 22.90 16.38 9.26
CA PHE A 305 24.01 15.60 9.84
C PHE A 305 23.91 14.11 9.51
N VAL A 306 25.05 13.52 9.14
CA VAL A 306 25.23 12.07 8.97
C VAL A 306 26.44 11.63 9.78
N HIS A 307 26.25 10.64 10.64
CA HIS A 307 27.31 10.06 11.46
C HIS A 307 27.85 8.79 10.80
N TRP A 308 29.16 8.70 10.61
CA TRP A 308 29.82 7.45 10.24
C TRP A 308 30.15 6.68 11.52
N ALA A 309 29.28 5.73 11.87
CA ALA A 309 29.29 5.06 13.16
C ALA A 309 29.82 3.64 13.05
N LYS A 310 30.38 3.13 14.15
CA LYS A 310 30.90 1.77 14.25
C LYS A 310 29.84 0.72 13.88
N GLU A 311 28.60 0.89 14.38
CA GLU A 311 27.55 -0.12 14.26
C GLU A 311 26.22 0.47 13.78
N GLY A 312 25.49 -0.36 13.02
CA GLY A 312 24.13 -0.11 12.54
C GLY A 312 24.00 0.92 11.43
N ASN A 313 23.10 0.63 10.49
CA ASN A 313 22.56 1.65 9.60
C ASN A 313 21.15 1.90 10.05
N PHE A 314 20.85 3.15 10.30
CA PHE A 314 19.53 3.55 10.69
C PHE A 314 19.45 5.07 10.54
N PHE A 315 18.37 5.53 9.94
CA PHE A 315 17.77 6.75 10.39
C PHE A 315 17.19 6.41 11.74
N ARG A 316 17.82 7.01 12.74
CA ARG A 316 17.30 6.93 14.08
C ARG A 316 16.23 7.97 14.20
N GLY A 317 15.08 7.58 13.67
CA GLY A 317 13.84 8.03 14.22
C GLY A 317 13.70 7.37 15.59
N LEU A 318 13.47 6.06 15.56
CA LEU A 318 13.27 5.17 16.71
C LEU A 318 14.35 4.09 16.69
N ASP A 319 15.24 4.07 17.67
CA ASP A 319 16.05 2.88 17.95
C ASP A 319 15.93 2.49 19.42
N PRO A 320 15.83 1.19 19.76
CA PRO A 320 15.78 0.71 21.14
C PRO A 320 17.11 0.82 21.89
N ALA A 321 18.20 1.27 21.27
CA ALA A 321 19.43 1.75 21.89
C ALA A 321 19.67 3.24 21.60
N GLU A 322 18.62 3.98 21.24
CA GLU A 322 18.47 5.40 21.46
C GLU A 322 17.36 5.63 22.47
N VAL A 323 17.54 6.71 23.18
CA VAL A 323 16.70 7.15 24.25
C VAL A 323 15.33 7.54 23.69
N VAL A 324 14.41 6.58 23.61
CA VAL A 324 13.06 6.76 23.07
C VAL A 324 12.17 7.27 24.18
N ALA A 325 11.69 8.48 24.00
CA ALA A 325 10.65 8.98 24.85
C ALA A 325 9.30 8.23 24.53
N PRO A 326 8.32 8.19 25.43
CA PRO A 326 7.13 7.31 25.37
C PRO A 326 6.14 7.45 24.18
N ASP A 327 6.31 8.41 23.27
CA ASP A 327 5.46 8.68 22.11
C ASP A 327 6.30 8.97 20.84
N GLY A 328 7.54 8.48 20.87
CA GLY A 328 8.51 8.45 19.77
C GLY A 328 8.63 9.67 18.87
N ASN A 329 9.18 10.73 19.42
CA ASN A 329 9.86 11.78 18.67
C ASN A 329 11.39 11.68 18.85
N HIS A 330 12.12 12.10 17.81
CA HIS A 330 13.45 11.57 17.45
C HIS A 330 14.55 12.63 17.48
N TYR A 331 15.80 12.25 17.73
CA TYR A 331 16.97 13.10 17.44
C TYR A 331 17.37 12.93 15.98
N GLY A 332 16.62 13.55 15.06
CA GLY A 332 16.73 13.37 13.60
C GLY A 332 18.16 13.39 13.03
N ARG A 333 18.82 12.23 13.01
CA ARG A 333 20.16 11.98 12.50
C ARG A 333 20.19 10.66 11.76
N ILE A 334 21.07 10.61 10.77
CA ILE A 334 21.33 9.38 10.02
C ILE A 334 22.66 8.81 10.50
N TYR A 335 22.67 7.53 10.83
CA TYR A 335 23.86 6.78 11.20
C TYR A 335 24.13 5.72 10.16
N ILE A 336 25.36 5.68 9.67
CA ILE A 336 25.81 4.75 8.65
C ILE A 336 26.93 3.91 9.24
N ALA A 337 26.75 2.59 9.24
CA ALA A 337 27.72 1.66 9.77
C ALA A 337 29.00 1.67 8.93
N THR A 338 30.15 1.57 9.58
CA THR A 338 31.44 1.38 8.92
C THR A 338 31.46 0.21 7.95
N LYS A 339 30.81 -0.91 8.30
CA LYS A 339 30.71 -2.09 7.41
C LYS A 339 29.99 -1.81 6.09
N SER A 340 29.12 -0.80 6.02
CA SER A 340 28.29 -0.55 4.83
C SER A 340 29.03 0.17 3.70
N THR A 341 30.10 0.91 4.00
CA THR A 341 30.92 1.59 2.98
C THR A 341 31.64 0.61 2.04
N THR A 342 31.71 -0.66 2.42
CA THR A 342 32.31 -1.74 1.61
C THR A 342 31.26 -2.62 0.93
N TRP A 343 29.97 -2.35 1.09
CA TRP A 343 28.92 -3.16 0.47
C TRP A 343 28.83 -2.91 -1.04
N THR A 344 28.63 -3.98 -1.79
CA THR A 344 28.55 -3.97 -3.25
C THR A 344 27.25 -4.64 -3.70
N LEU A 345 26.80 -4.30 -4.92
CA LEU A 345 25.60 -4.89 -5.52
C LEU A 345 25.65 -6.43 -5.58
N ALA A 346 26.83 -7.00 -5.78
CA ALA A 346 27.03 -8.45 -5.91
C ALA A 346 26.81 -9.23 -4.59
N ALA A 347 26.84 -8.56 -3.44
CA ALA A 347 26.79 -9.24 -2.15
C ALA A 347 25.36 -9.62 -1.69
N ASN A 348 24.32 -9.45 -2.52
CA ASN A 348 22.90 -9.46 -2.12
C ASN A 348 22.61 -8.55 -0.89
N ARG A 349 23.53 -7.64 -0.61
CA ARG A 349 23.49 -6.65 0.47
C ARG A 349 23.41 -5.30 -0.24
N ALA A 350 22.51 -4.44 0.22
CA ALA A 350 22.34 -3.08 -0.31
C ALA A 350 23.69 -2.37 -0.52
N THR A 351 23.82 -1.48 -1.50
CA THR A 351 25.01 -0.60 -1.57
C THR A 351 24.97 0.44 -0.45
N VAL A 352 26.10 1.10 -0.15
CA VAL A 352 26.11 2.23 0.79
C VAL A 352 25.15 3.34 0.36
N ASP A 353 25.06 3.61 -0.96
CA ASP A 353 24.13 4.58 -1.53
C ASP A 353 22.67 4.21 -1.24
N GLU A 354 22.32 2.93 -1.37
CA GLU A 354 20.98 2.43 -1.07
C GLU A 354 20.64 2.56 0.41
N VAL A 355 21.59 2.20 1.29
CA VAL A 355 21.42 2.34 2.73
C VAL A 355 21.17 3.79 3.09
N ILE A 356 22.00 4.72 2.61
CA ILE A 356 21.86 6.14 2.91
C ILE A 356 20.54 6.69 2.40
N ALA A 357 20.14 6.32 1.18
CA ALA A 357 18.87 6.73 0.61
C ALA A 357 17.69 6.18 1.42
N HIS A 358 17.73 4.90 1.79
CA HIS A 358 16.74 4.24 2.63
C HIS A 358 16.56 4.96 3.98
N GLU A 359 17.66 5.22 4.69
CA GLU A 359 17.60 5.93 5.97
C GLU A 359 17.09 7.37 5.79
N LEU A 360 17.57 8.10 4.78
CA LEU A 360 17.07 9.45 4.51
C LEU A 360 15.58 9.45 4.16
N PHE A 361 15.06 8.41 3.51
CA PHE A 361 13.64 8.29 3.22
C PHE A 361 12.80 8.04 4.47
N HIS A 362 13.32 7.32 5.47
CA HIS A 362 12.66 7.27 6.78
C HIS A 362 12.60 8.65 7.44
N ALA A 363 13.64 9.47 7.31
CA ALA A 363 13.60 10.86 7.77
C ALA A 363 12.54 11.69 7.02
N VAL A 364 12.38 11.46 5.71
CA VAL A 364 11.29 12.06 4.92
C VAL A 364 9.93 11.62 5.46
N GLN A 365 9.71 10.32 5.69
CA GLN A 365 8.47 9.80 6.28
C GLN A 365 8.17 10.43 7.65
N ALA A 366 9.20 10.64 8.46
CA ALA A 366 9.10 11.36 9.73
C ALA A 366 8.67 12.82 9.55
N GLY A 367 9.09 13.50 8.48
CA GLY A 367 8.61 14.83 8.11
C GLY A 367 7.11 14.92 7.79
N TYR A 368 6.45 13.77 7.55
CA TYR A 368 4.98 13.65 7.43
C TYR A 368 4.32 13.17 8.73
N ALA A 369 5.06 13.07 9.84
CA ALA A 369 4.62 12.45 11.09
C ALA A 369 4.17 10.98 10.93
N LEU A 370 4.72 10.24 9.95
CA LEU A 370 4.35 8.85 9.68
C LEU A 370 5.28 7.86 10.38
N MET A 371 5.55 8.05 11.68
CA MET A 371 6.53 7.22 12.42
C MET A 371 5.94 6.12 13.29
N ALA A 372 4.61 5.98 13.33
CA ALA A 372 3.92 4.97 14.12
C ALA A 372 4.46 3.54 13.91
N GLY A 373 4.57 2.78 15.00
CA GLY A 373 4.97 1.36 14.96
C GLY A 373 4.01 0.49 14.13
N SER A 374 2.71 0.84 14.13
CA SER A 374 1.67 0.18 13.34
C SER A 374 1.88 0.27 11.82
N MET A 375 2.80 1.12 11.36
CA MET A 375 3.13 1.35 9.95
C MET A 375 4.46 0.73 9.52
N ARG A 376 5.11 -0.10 10.35
CA ARG A 376 6.48 -0.56 10.06
C ARG A 376 6.64 -1.14 8.66
N GLY A 377 5.82 -2.12 8.26
CA GLY A 377 5.90 -2.71 6.93
C GLY A 377 5.63 -1.71 5.80
N TYR A 378 4.88 -0.64 6.03
CA TYR A 378 4.71 0.43 5.06
C TYR A 378 5.98 1.28 4.93
N LYS A 379 6.54 1.68 6.08
CA LYS A 379 7.78 2.48 6.15
C LYS A 379 8.94 1.76 5.48
N GLU A 380 9.19 0.53 5.90
CA GLU A 380 10.30 -0.31 5.44
C GLU A 380 10.14 -0.69 3.97
N GLY A 381 8.92 -1.10 3.57
CA GLY A 381 8.59 -1.42 2.18
C GLY A 381 8.85 -0.24 1.23
N THR A 382 8.33 0.95 1.53
CA THR A 382 8.52 2.12 0.66
C THR A 382 9.96 2.65 0.68
N ALA A 383 10.62 2.70 1.84
CA ALA A 383 12.02 3.16 1.96
C ALA A 383 13.00 2.25 1.22
N THR A 384 12.79 0.93 1.29
CA THR A 384 13.62 -0.04 0.61
C THR A 384 13.47 0.06 -0.91
N THR A 385 12.23 0.09 -1.40
CA THR A 385 11.99 0.21 -2.84
C THR A 385 12.57 1.51 -3.40
N TYR A 386 12.33 2.64 -2.73
CA TYR A 386 12.84 3.93 -3.21
C TYR A 386 14.36 4.02 -3.11
N GLY A 387 14.93 3.68 -1.95
CA GLY A 387 16.37 3.72 -1.72
C GLY A 387 17.14 2.89 -2.75
N ARG A 388 16.65 1.68 -3.06
CA ARG A 388 17.23 0.81 -4.09
C ARG A 388 17.16 1.43 -5.49
N SER A 389 15.99 1.96 -5.85
CA SER A 389 15.77 2.59 -7.16
C SER A 389 16.73 3.74 -7.40
N LEU A 390 16.89 4.59 -6.39
CA LEU A 390 17.76 5.75 -6.43
C LEU A 390 19.25 5.37 -6.51
N ALA A 391 19.67 4.40 -5.69
CA ALA A 391 21.05 3.92 -5.66
C ALA A 391 21.49 3.32 -7.00
N LEU A 392 20.58 2.64 -7.70
CA LEU A 392 20.84 2.10 -9.03
C LEU A 392 20.70 3.14 -10.15
N GLY A 393 20.24 4.36 -9.84
CA GLY A 393 19.85 5.35 -10.86
C GLY A 393 18.77 4.81 -11.80
N ALA A 394 17.96 3.86 -11.31
CA ALA A 394 16.95 3.19 -12.10
C ALA A 394 15.78 4.13 -12.37
N ARG A 395 15.29 4.13 -13.61
CA ARG A 395 14.05 4.84 -13.96
C ARG A 395 12.81 4.16 -13.41
N GLU A 396 12.91 2.85 -13.22
CA GLU A 396 11.84 2.01 -12.69
C GLU A 396 12.14 1.60 -11.26
N ALA A 397 11.10 1.55 -10.43
CA ALA A 397 11.18 1.12 -9.04
C ALA A 397 11.87 -0.22 -8.94
N GLN A 398 12.72 -0.43 -7.93
CA GLN A 398 13.55 -1.63 -7.76
C GLN A 398 13.30 -2.24 -6.38
N VAL A 399 13.39 -3.57 -6.29
CA VAL A 399 13.35 -4.32 -5.03
C VAL A 399 14.76 -4.76 -4.65
N ARG A 400 15.03 -4.88 -3.35
CA ARG A 400 16.39 -5.12 -2.81
C ARG A 400 16.84 -6.58 -2.92
N SER A 401 15.93 -7.56 -2.92
CA SER A 401 16.27 -8.92 -2.50
C SER A 401 15.98 -10.04 -3.50
N LEU A 402 16.91 -11.00 -3.54
CA LEU A 402 16.69 -12.39 -3.95
C LEU A 402 16.36 -13.31 -2.75
N SER A 403 16.30 -12.78 -1.52
CA SER A 403 15.97 -13.56 -0.32
C SER A 403 14.47 -13.83 -0.25
N PRO A 404 14.04 -15.11 -0.10
CA PRO A 404 12.64 -15.45 0.13
C PRO A 404 12.04 -14.77 1.38
N ALA A 405 12.86 -14.42 2.38
CA ALA A 405 12.39 -13.78 3.61
C ALA A 405 12.00 -12.30 3.44
N GLU A 406 12.41 -11.66 2.34
CA GLU A 406 12.08 -10.28 1.97
C GLU A 406 11.17 -10.23 0.73
N THR A 407 10.56 -11.36 0.39
CA THR A 407 9.45 -11.50 -0.58
C THR A 407 8.13 -11.30 0.15
N PHE A 408 7.21 -10.49 -0.41
CA PHE A 408 5.89 -10.32 0.19
C PHE A 408 5.18 -11.67 0.30
N MET A 409 5.08 -12.18 1.52
CA MET A 409 4.26 -13.34 1.82
C MET A 409 2.80 -12.91 1.70
N LEU A 410 2.08 -13.44 0.72
CA LEU A 410 0.69 -13.06 0.47
C LEU A 410 -0.21 -13.41 1.68
N SER A 411 0.23 -14.33 2.54
CA SER A 411 -0.43 -14.65 3.81
C SER A 411 -0.40 -13.53 4.86
N GLN A 412 0.52 -12.58 4.71
CA GLN A 412 0.70 -11.44 5.59
C GLN A 412 -0.03 -10.21 5.05
N TYR A 413 -0.33 -9.27 5.94
CA TYR A 413 -1.02 -8.03 5.58
C TYR A 413 -0.05 -6.92 5.22
N LEU A 414 -0.48 -6.04 4.31
CA LEU A 414 0.16 -4.73 4.10
C LEU A 414 0.21 -3.98 5.44
N MET A 415 1.36 -3.38 5.78
CA MET A 415 1.62 -2.67 7.06
C MET A 415 1.86 -3.55 8.30
N ILE A 416 2.37 -4.77 8.14
CA ILE A 416 2.83 -5.60 9.26
C ILE A 416 3.83 -4.87 10.20
N SER A 417 3.58 -4.93 11.51
CA SER A 417 4.33 -4.20 12.56
C SER A 417 5.43 -5.00 13.26
N VAL A 418 5.61 -6.28 12.91
CA VAL A 418 6.48 -7.21 13.66
C VAL A 418 7.92 -6.68 13.78
N GLN A 419 8.39 -6.56 15.03
CA GLN A 419 9.72 -6.05 15.34
C GLN A 419 10.82 -7.10 15.08
N GLY A 420 11.94 -6.69 14.47
CA GLY A 420 13.15 -7.52 14.37
C GLY A 420 13.13 -8.66 13.34
N SER A 421 12.11 -8.74 12.47
CA SER A 421 12.03 -9.73 11.39
C SER A 421 12.35 -9.10 10.03
N ALA A 422 12.74 -9.90 9.03
CA ALA A 422 12.84 -9.46 7.64
C ALA A 422 11.45 -9.15 7.02
N LEU A 423 10.35 -9.47 7.71
CA LEU A 423 8.99 -9.38 7.19
C LEU A 423 8.54 -7.95 6.83
N PRO A 424 8.85 -6.88 7.57
CA PRO A 424 8.48 -5.53 7.15
C PRO A 424 9.07 -5.11 5.80
N TYR A 425 10.29 -5.58 5.48
CA TYR A 425 10.95 -5.35 4.19
C TYR A 425 10.26 -6.08 3.03
N SER A 426 9.47 -7.11 3.33
CA SER A 426 8.76 -7.90 2.32
C SER A 426 7.73 -7.08 1.53
N ASN A 427 7.18 -6.01 2.12
CA ASN A 427 6.19 -5.14 1.47
C ASN A 427 6.77 -4.33 0.30
N GLN A 428 8.09 -4.32 0.09
CA GLN A 428 8.74 -3.65 -1.03
C GLN A 428 8.16 -4.06 -2.40
N ASP A 429 7.72 -5.32 -2.53
CA ASP A 429 7.14 -5.86 -3.77
C ASP A 429 5.88 -5.12 -4.16
N PHE A 430 4.98 -4.88 -3.20
CA PHE A 430 3.73 -4.18 -3.46
C PHE A 430 3.98 -2.76 -3.98
N PHE A 431 4.87 -2.00 -3.33
CA PHE A 431 5.15 -0.63 -3.77
C PHE A 431 5.90 -0.57 -5.10
N ALA A 432 6.79 -1.52 -5.36
CA ALA A 432 7.44 -1.66 -6.66
C ALA A 432 6.43 -1.98 -7.76
N TYR A 433 5.50 -2.90 -7.50
CA TYR A 433 4.39 -3.24 -8.39
C TYR A 433 3.57 -2.00 -8.73
N VAL A 434 3.05 -1.29 -7.72
CA VAL A 434 2.21 -0.10 -7.94
C VAL A 434 2.95 0.94 -8.76
N ALA A 435 4.23 1.21 -8.45
CA ALA A 435 5.04 2.16 -9.21
C ALA A 435 5.15 1.76 -10.69
N ARG A 436 5.50 0.50 -10.97
CA ARG A 436 5.69 -0.01 -12.34
C ARG A 436 4.37 -0.11 -13.11
N ALA A 437 3.31 -0.60 -12.48
CA ALA A 437 2.02 -0.84 -13.12
C ALA A 437 1.20 0.45 -13.32
N LYS A 438 1.35 1.45 -12.45
CA LYS A 438 0.46 2.63 -12.41
C LYS A 438 1.14 3.97 -12.55
N ASN A 439 2.46 4.05 -12.36
CA ASN A 439 3.16 5.34 -12.36
C ASN A 439 4.46 5.30 -13.17
N GLY A 440 4.50 4.50 -14.24
CA GLY A 440 5.63 4.45 -15.18
C GLY A 440 6.96 4.03 -14.54
N GLY A 441 6.90 3.27 -13.45
CA GLY A 441 8.06 2.88 -12.65
C GLY A 441 8.46 3.90 -11.58
N ASN A 442 7.83 5.07 -11.48
CA ASN A 442 8.22 6.11 -10.54
C ASN A 442 7.46 6.00 -9.20
N LEU A 443 8.12 6.27 -8.09
CA LEU A 443 7.53 6.27 -6.74
C LEU A 443 6.98 7.65 -6.30
N GLY A 444 6.90 8.63 -7.20
CA GLY A 444 6.44 9.99 -6.91
C GLY A 444 4.99 10.09 -6.41
N TYR A 445 4.14 9.10 -6.71
CA TYR A 445 2.78 9.00 -6.14
C TYR A 445 2.77 8.92 -4.60
N LEU A 446 3.89 8.51 -3.99
CA LEU A 446 4.03 8.45 -2.53
C LEU A 446 3.94 9.84 -1.91
N THR A 447 4.30 10.92 -2.61
CA THR A 447 4.16 12.30 -2.09
C THR A 447 2.71 12.63 -1.76
N GLY A 448 1.80 12.37 -2.70
CA GLY A 448 0.36 12.55 -2.51
C GLY A 448 -0.23 11.56 -1.50
N THR A 449 0.32 10.35 -1.44
CA THR A 449 -0.10 9.32 -0.46
C THR A 449 0.28 9.71 0.97
N PHE A 450 1.52 10.14 1.20
CA PHE A 450 1.98 10.56 2.52
C PHE A 450 1.24 11.80 3.03
N ASN A 451 0.95 12.77 2.15
CA ASN A 451 0.09 13.91 2.51
C ASN A 451 -1.31 13.44 2.94
N ALA A 452 -1.95 12.54 2.18
CA ALA A 452 -3.27 12.05 2.54
C ALA A 452 -3.29 11.30 3.88
N LEU A 453 -2.27 10.49 4.15
CA LEU A 453 -2.09 9.80 5.43
C LEU A 453 -1.93 10.80 6.57
N HIS A 454 -1.02 11.75 6.44
CA HIS A 454 -0.81 12.83 7.41
C HIS A 454 -2.10 13.61 7.69
N ASP A 455 -2.79 14.07 6.64
CA ASP A 455 -4.02 14.84 6.78
C ASP A 455 -5.14 14.00 7.43
N ALA A 456 -5.19 12.69 7.18
CA ALA A 456 -6.17 11.81 7.83
C ALA A 456 -5.90 11.63 9.32
N ILE A 457 -4.64 11.50 9.70
CA ILE A 457 -4.21 11.47 11.11
C ILE A 457 -4.60 12.78 11.79
N GLU A 458 -4.25 13.92 11.20
CA GLU A 458 -4.55 15.24 11.78
C GLU A 458 -6.06 15.53 11.84
N ARG A 459 -6.84 15.13 10.83
CA ARG A 459 -8.31 15.24 10.87
C ARG A 459 -8.92 14.40 11.99
N ALA A 460 -8.47 13.16 12.13
CA ALA A 460 -8.95 12.28 13.19
C ALA A 460 -8.52 12.80 14.57
N ALA A 461 -7.32 13.37 14.69
CA ALA A 461 -6.84 14.02 15.91
C ALA A 461 -7.69 15.25 16.25
N ALA A 462 -7.99 16.12 15.28
CA ALA A 462 -8.79 17.32 15.50
C ALA A 462 -10.19 17.05 16.08
N ALA A 463 -10.74 15.84 15.87
CA ALA A 463 -12.02 15.41 16.43
C ALA A 463 -11.95 15.01 17.92
N LEU A 464 -10.76 14.85 18.49
CA LEU A 464 -10.58 14.42 19.88
C LEU A 464 -10.57 15.63 20.84
N PRO A 465 -11.18 15.49 22.03
CA PRO A 465 -11.45 16.62 22.92
C PRO A 465 -10.24 17.12 23.72
N THR A 466 -9.15 16.34 23.80
CA THR A 466 -7.95 16.65 24.59
C THR A 466 -6.71 16.49 23.73
N GLU A 467 -5.71 17.38 23.87
CA GLU A 467 -4.41 17.25 23.16
C GLU A 467 -3.75 15.89 23.43
N GLU A 468 -3.90 15.36 24.64
CA GLU A 468 -3.43 14.02 25.01
C GLU A 468 -4.00 12.92 24.10
N ALA A 469 -5.30 12.95 23.81
CA ALA A 469 -5.91 11.98 22.91
C ALA A 469 -5.45 12.19 21.47
N LYS A 470 -5.22 13.44 21.07
CA LYS A 470 -4.66 13.79 19.74
C LYS A 470 -3.27 13.20 19.55
N ASP A 471 -2.40 13.37 20.54
CA ASP A 471 -1.03 12.87 20.49
C ASP A 471 -0.99 11.35 20.51
N ALA A 472 -1.82 10.72 21.36
CA ALA A 472 -1.97 9.27 21.35
C ALA A 472 -2.42 8.72 19.98
N LEU A 473 -3.34 9.43 19.31
CA LEU A 473 -3.77 9.07 17.96
C LEU A 473 -2.68 9.30 16.91
N ARG A 474 -1.94 10.43 16.96
CA ARG A 474 -0.81 10.69 16.06
C ARG A 474 0.27 9.63 16.19
N TRP A 475 0.52 9.18 17.42
CA TRP A 475 1.50 8.14 17.71
C TRP A 475 1.08 6.75 17.22
N SER A 476 -0.21 6.43 17.38
CA SER A 476 -0.76 5.12 17.06
C SER A 476 -2.08 5.25 16.30
N PRO A 477 -2.03 5.77 15.07
CA PRO A 477 -3.24 5.99 14.30
C PRO A 477 -3.89 4.65 13.96
N PRO A 478 -5.22 4.54 14.04
CA PRO A 478 -5.93 3.34 13.66
C PRO A 478 -5.58 2.93 12.23
N ARG A 479 -5.27 1.65 12.02
CA ARG A 479 -4.96 1.12 10.68
C ARG A 479 -6.07 1.38 9.67
N THR A 480 -7.33 1.32 10.11
CA THR A 480 -8.50 1.68 9.30
C THR A 480 -8.34 3.08 8.70
N THR A 481 -8.04 4.08 9.55
CA THR A 481 -7.80 5.47 9.12
C THR A 481 -6.68 5.56 8.09
N LEU A 482 -5.58 4.83 8.29
CA LEU A 482 -4.45 4.84 7.36
C LEU A 482 -4.79 4.15 6.03
N LEU A 483 -5.44 2.99 6.06
CA LEU A 483 -5.79 2.23 4.87
C LEU A 483 -6.86 2.96 4.04
N ASP A 484 -7.86 3.57 4.68
CA ASP A 484 -8.86 4.39 3.99
C ASP A 484 -8.23 5.63 3.35
N ALA A 485 -7.32 6.30 4.05
CA ALA A 485 -6.59 7.44 3.50
C ALA A 485 -5.66 7.04 2.35
N MET A 486 -5.00 5.88 2.44
CA MET A 486 -4.19 5.33 1.36
C MET A 486 -5.05 4.95 0.15
N ASP A 487 -6.22 4.36 0.36
CA ASP A 487 -7.18 4.03 -0.70
C ASP A 487 -7.71 5.26 -1.43
N GLU A 488 -8.07 6.31 -0.69
CA GLU A 488 -8.46 7.59 -1.27
C GLU A 488 -7.30 8.23 -2.06
N ALA A 489 -6.08 8.18 -1.50
CA ALA A 489 -4.90 8.70 -2.18
C ALA A 489 -4.59 7.94 -3.47
N PHE A 490 -4.75 6.62 -3.49
CA PHE A 490 -4.60 5.81 -4.69
C PHE A 490 -5.64 6.25 -5.73
N ARG A 491 -6.92 6.41 -5.35
CA ARG A 491 -7.97 6.86 -6.28
C ARG A 491 -7.63 8.19 -6.91
N LYS A 492 -7.14 9.12 -6.09
CA LYS A 492 -6.77 10.47 -6.52
C LYS A 492 -5.53 10.50 -7.40
N ASN A 493 -4.47 9.78 -7.02
CA ASN A 493 -3.15 9.91 -7.64
C ASN A 493 -2.91 8.92 -8.79
N LEU A 494 -3.59 7.76 -8.76
CA LEU A 494 -3.36 6.64 -9.67
C LEU A 494 -4.63 6.26 -10.48
N GLY A 495 -5.79 6.86 -10.19
CA GLY A 495 -7.05 6.57 -10.89
C GLY A 495 -7.67 5.20 -10.54
N THR A 496 -7.21 4.58 -9.46
CA THR A 496 -7.57 3.22 -9.01
C THR A 496 -7.54 3.19 -7.49
N ASP A 497 -8.24 2.26 -6.83
CA ASP A 497 -8.23 2.16 -5.36
C ASP A 497 -7.22 1.13 -4.85
N LEU A 498 -6.86 1.24 -3.56
CA LEU A 498 -5.87 0.37 -2.94
C LEU A 498 -6.31 -1.11 -3.00
N ARG A 499 -7.60 -1.37 -2.82
CA ARG A 499 -8.16 -2.73 -2.79
C ARG A 499 -8.02 -3.41 -4.15
N SER A 500 -8.32 -2.69 -5.22
CA SER A 500 -8.22 -3.13 -6.60
C SER A 500 -6.77 -3.39 -6.99
N GLU A 501 -5.86 -2.47 -6.65
CA GLU A 501 -4.42 -2.68 -6.89
C GLU A 501 -3.86 -3.82 -6.05
N TYR A 502 -4.36 -4.06 -4.84
CA TYR A 502 -3.95 -5.20 -4.05
C TYR A 502 -4.40 -6.52 -4.70
N VAL A 503 -5.63 -6.62 -5.21
CA VAL A 503 -6.09 -7.82 -5.92
C VAL A 503 -5.28 -8.06 -7.21
N GLU A 504 -4.96 -7.01 -7.96
CA GLU A 504 -4.12 -7.14 -9.15
C GLU A 504 -2.67 -7.50 -8.81
N PHE A 505 -2.14 -6.97 -7.70
CA PHE A 505 -0.87 -7.40 -7.14
C PHE A 505 -0.90 -8.89 -6.78
N LEU A 506 -1.96 -9.37 -6.11
CA LEU A 506 -2.13 -10.79 -5.82
C LEU A 506 -2.22 -11.61 -7.11
N ARG A 507 -2.94 -11.14 -8.12
CA ARG A 507 -3.03 -11.78 -9.44
C ARG A 507 -1.65 -11.99 -10.01
N GLU A 508 -0.89 -10.91 -10.12
CA GLU A 508 0.45 -10.99 -10.69
C GLU A 508 1.40 -11.80 -9.81
N ARG A 509 1.34 -11.70 -8.48
CA ARG A 509 2.26 -12.38 -7.54
C ARG A 509 1.96 -13.86 -7.36
N ALA A 510 0.68 -14.24 -7.32
CA ALA A 510 0.28 -15.62 -7.15
C ALA A 510 0.27 -16.39 -8.48
N ALA A 511 0.04 -15.72 -9.61
CA ALA A 511 0.05 -16.32 -10.94
C ALA A 511 1.39 -16.10 -11.66
N ASP A 512 1.55 -16.75 -12.81
CA ASP A 512 2.68 -16.63 -13.72
C ASP A 512 3.09 -15.17 -13.94
N HIS A 513 4.26 -14.79 -13.45
CA HIS A 513 4.90 -13.56 -13.86
C HIS A 513 5.31 -13.70 -15.33
N GLY A 514 4.53 -13.13 -16.25
CA GLY A 514 4.94 -13.08 -17.66
C GLY A 514 6.35 -12.50 -17.81
N PRO A 515 6.99 -12.59 -18.99
CA PRO A 515 8.34 -12.02 -19.20
C PRO A 515 8.46 -10.51 -18.94
N ASN A 516 7.34 -9.81 -18.77
CA ASN A 516 7.24 -8.40 -18.35
C ASN A 516 6.83 -8.23 -16.87
N GLY A 517 6.88 -9.30 -16.07
CA GLY A 517 6.37 -9.34 -14.71
C GLY A 517 7.05 -8.31 -13.82
N PHE A 518 6.25 -7.61 -13.03
CA PHE A 518 6.70 -6.49 -12.20
C PHE A 518 7.57 -6.91 -11.01
N PHE A 519 8.04 -8.15 -10.95
CA PHE A 519 8.73 -8.70 -9.78
C PHE A 519 10.14 -9.22 -10.09
N GLY A 520 10.40 -9.72 -11.30
CA GLY A 520 11.74 -9.77 -11.93
C GLY A 520 12.92 -10.26 -11.09
N ARG A 521 12.70 -11.07 -10.05
CA ARG A 521 13.78 -11.58 -9.18
C ARG A 521 14.34 -12.88 -9.76
N GLU A 522 15.65 -13.03 -9.63
CA GLU A 522 16.36 -14.25 -10.02
C GLU A 522 15.91 -15.44 -9.14
N GLY A 523 15.58 -16.56 -9.77
CA GLY A 523 15.12 -17.77 -9.07
C GLY A 523 13.63 -17.80 -8.74
N GLU A 524 12.88 -16.70 -8.96
CA GLU A 524 11.42 -16.77 -8.85
C GLU A 524 10.82 -17.50 -10.06
N PRO A 525 9.86 -18.42 -9.82
CA PRO A 525 9.17 -19.08 -10.90
C PRO A 525 8.49 -18.04 -11.79
N GLN A 526 8.91 -18.00 -13.06
CA GLN A 526 8.31 -17.14 -14.09
C GLN A 526 7.02 -17.74 -14.67
N GLN A 527 6.66 -18.95 -14.24
CA GLN A 527 5.50 -19.72 -14.71
C GLN A 527 4.96 -20.58 -13.56
N GLY A 528 3.66 -20.79 -13.54
CA GLY A 528 2.90 -21.51 -12.52
C GLY A 528 2.51 -20.69 -11.28
N PHE A 529 1.70 -21.33 -10.43
CA PHE A 529 1.26 -20.78 -9.15
C PHE A 529 2.38 -20.76 -8.11
N ALA A 530 2.66 -19.59 -7.53
CA ALA A 530 3.74 -19.37 -6.57
C ALA A 530 3.39 -19.85 -5.15
N ARG A 531 3.44 -21.17 -4.93
CA ARG A 531 3.04 -21.82 -3.67
C ARG A 531 3.81 -21.33 -2.44
N ASP A 532 5.08 -20.96 -2.61
CA ASP A 532 5.97 -20.58 -1.52
C ASP A 532 5.63 -19.20 -0.93
N LEU A 533 4.68 -18.46 -1.51
CA LEU A 533 4.18 -17.19 -0.97
C LEU A 533 3.12 -17.36 0.12
N PHE A 534 2.60 -18.58 0.29
CA PHE A 534 1.56 -18.92 1.26
C PHE A 534 2.13 -19.85 2.35
N VAL A 535 3.26 -19.46 2.93
CA VAL A 535 3.96 -20.25 3.96
C VAL A 535 3.06 -20.51 5.17
N THR A 536 3.10 -21.75 5.65
CA THR A 536 2.36 -22.25 6.81
C THR A 536 3.17 -22.09 8.09
N ASP A 537 2.51 -21.73 9.19
CA ASP A 537 2.92 -22.22 10.51
C ASP A 537 2.66 -23.74 10.54
N ALA A 538 3.39 -24.51 11.34
CA ALA A 538 3.18 -25.96 11.48
C ALA A 538 1.77 -26.37 12.02
N ASP A 539 0.91 -25.38 12.29
CA ASP A 539 -0.46 -25.52 12.76
C ASP A 539 -1.46 -25.38 11.60
N PRO A 540 -2.19 -26.45 11.22
CA PRO A 540 -3.20 -26.41 10.16
C PRO A 540 -4.31 -25.38 10.39
N ALA A 541 -4.62 -25.02 11.64
CA ALA A 541 -5.61 -23.98 11.96
C ALA A 541 -5.12 -22.56 11.60
N LYS A 542 -3.81 -22.40 11.40
CA LYS A 542 -3.15 -21.17 10.96
C LYS A 542 -2.61 -21.27 9.53
N SER A 543 -2.94 -22.34 8.82
CA SER A 543 -2.45 -22.55 7.46
C SER A 543 -2.89 -21.40 6.56
N ALA A 544 -1.95 -20.84 5.80
CA ALA A 544 -2.27 -19.90 4.74
C ALA A 544 -2.78 -20.59 3.46
N ARG A 545 -2.61 -21.92 3.38
CA ARG A 545 -2.95 -22.76 2.23
C ARG A 545 -3.78 -23.97 2.65
N PHE A 546 -4.96 -24.08 2.05
CA PHE A 546 -5.87 -25.20 2.23
C PHE A 546 -5.93 -26.00 0.94
N GLU A 547 -6.17 -27.30 1.04
CA GLU A 547 -6.31 -28.17 -0.12
C GLU A 547 -7.53 -29.06 0.04
N THR A 548 -8.28 -29.27 -1.04
CA THR A 548 -9.28 -30.34 -1.14
C THR A 548 -9.18 -31.02 -2.48
N THR A 549 -9.76 -32.21 -2.53
CA THR A 549 -9.97 -32.94 -3.76
C THR A 549 -11.43 -32.90 -4.19
N ILE A 550 -11.66 -33.01 -5.49
CA ILE A 550 -12.98 -33.05 -6.12
C ILE A 550 -12.98 -34.18 -7.14
N ASP A 551 -13.98 -35.06 -7.10
CA ASP A 551 -14.22 -36.04 -8.16
C ASP A 551 -15.21 -35.46 -9.19
N PRO A 552 -14.74 -35.08 -10.40
CA PRO A 552 -15.62 -34.48 -11.40
C PRO A 552 -16.61 -35.49 -12.01
N ARG A 553 -16.47 -36.79 -11.78
CA ARG A 553 -17.42 -37.79 -12.30
C ARG A 553 -18.67 -37.91 -11.44
N THR A 554 -18.49 -37.71 -10.13
CA THR A 554 -19.55 -37.83 -9.13
C THR A 554 -19.95 -36.48 -8.53
N CYS A 555 -19.22 -35.42 -8.89
CA CYS A 555 -19.29 -34.10 -8.25
C CYS A 555 -19.13 -34.13 -6.72
N THR A 556 -18.33 -35.08 -6.21
CA THR A 556 -18.07 -35.19 -4.77
C THR A 556 -16.91 -34.29 -4.36
N VAL A 557 -17.14 -33.39 -3.40
CA VAL A 557 -16.11 -32.50 -2.81
C VAL A 557 -15.77 -32.99 -1.41
N THR A 558 -14.50 -33.29 -1.14
CA THR A 558 -14.06 -33.85 0.16
C THR A 558 -14.23 -32.85 1.31
N THR A 559 -13.88 -31.59 1.09
CA THR A 559 -14.09 -30.48 2.04
C THR A 559 -14.86 -29.36 1.33
N PRO A 560 -16.20 -29.29 1.47
CA PRO A 560 -17.02 -28.33 0.73
C PRO A 560 -16.99 -26.92 1.33
N VAL A 561 -16.48 -26.75 2.55
CA VAL A 561 -16.43 -25.46 3.24
C VAL A 561 -15.09 -25.30 3.96
N PHE A 562 -14.40 -24.19 3.70
CA PHE A 562 -13.17 -23.81 4.38
C PHE A 562 -13.44 -22.59 5.27
N GLY A 563 -13.28 -22.76 6.58
CA GLY A 563 -13.27 -21.64 7.52
C GLY A 563 -11.88 -21.00 7.55
N LEU A 564 -11.79 -19.75 7.09
CA LEU A 564 -10.61 -18.91 7.14
C LEU A 564 -10.78 -17.92 8.29
N ALA A 565 -10.34 -18.30 9.48
CA ALA A 565 -10.50 -17.45 10.66
C ALA A 565 -9.52 -16.27 10.65
N GLN A 566 -9.99 -15.12 11.11
CA GLN A 566 -9.17 -13.96 11.48
C GLN A 566 -8.23 -13.45 10.37
N VAL A 567 -8.70 -13.42 9.12
CA VAL A 567 -7.92 -12.91 7.99
C VAL A 567 -7.78 -11.40 8.11
N ALA A 568 -6.55 -10.91 8.28
CA ALA A 568 -6.27 -9.48 8.37
C ALA A 568 -6.57 -8.74 7.06
N PRO A 569 -6.98 -7.47 7.11
CA PRO A 569 -7.11 -6.59 5.95
C PRO A 569 -5.86 -6.62 5.07
N LEU A 570 -6.05 -6.79 3.76
CA LEU A 570 -4.99 -6.93 2.77
C LEU A 570 -4.00 -8.07 3.10
N ALA A 571 -4.45 -9.13 3.76
CA ALA A 571 -3.80 -10.44 3.77
C ALA A 571 -4.61 -11.41 2.90
N ALA A 572 -3.92 -12.40 2.32
CA ALA A 572 -4.52 -13.41 1.47
C ALA A 572 -4.43 -14.83 2.07
N ARG A 573 -5.29 -15.72 1.59
CA ARG A 573 -5.31 -17.16 1.84
C ARG A 573 -5.47 -17.86 0.51
N THR A 574 -5.01 -19.09 0.41
CA THR A 574 -5.21 -19.89 -0.79
C THR A 574 -5.93 -21.20 -0.50
N VAL A 575 -6.82 -21.60 -1.40
CA VAL A 575 -7.49 -22.90 -1.43
C VAL A 575 -7.17 -23.56 -2.76
N ARG A 576 -6.54 -24.73 -2.72
CA ARG A 576 -6.29 -25.54 -3.91
C ARG A 576 -7.36 -26.61 -4.07
N LEU A 577 -7.95 -26.67 -5.25
CA LEU A 577 -8.89 -27.71 -5.65
C LEU A 577 -8.19 -28.66 -6.62
N THR A 578 -8.03 -29.93 -6.24
CA THR A 578 -7.35 -30.94 -7.08
C THR A 578 -8.36 -31.96 -7.61
N PRO A 579 -8.48 -32.17 -8.93
CA PRO A 579 -9.32 -33.24 -9.45
C PRO A 579 -8.74 -34.61 -9.06
N THR A 580 -9.56 -35.53 -8.57
CA THR A 580 -9.13 -36.91 -8.28
C THR A 580 -9.05 -37.78 -9.55
N ALA A 581 -9.71 -37.34 -10.62
CA ALA A 581 -9.78 -38.03 -11.89
C ALA A 581 -10.14 -37.05 -13.03
N THR A 582 -9.92 -37.46 -14.28
CA THR A 582 -10.47 -36.77 -15.44
C THR A 582 -11.91 -37.24 -15.74
N SER A 583 -12.72 -36.33 -16.29
CA SER A 583 -14.09 -36.57 -16.77
C SER A 583 -14.24 -36.11 -18.22
N GLU A 584 -14.94 -36.90 -19.04
CA GLU A 584 -15.30 -36.52 -20.43
C GLU A 584 -16.37 -35.41 -20.46
N SER A 585 -17.23 -35.39 -19.43
CA SER A 585 -18.20 -34.33 -19.17
C SER A 585 -17.65 -33.46 -18.05
N PRO A 586 -17.02 -32.32 -18.34
CA PRO A 586 -16.41 -31.52 -17.30
C PRO A 586 -17.50 -30.84 -16.46
N VAL A 587 -17.15 -30.49 -15.24
CA VAL A 587 -18.09 -29.96 -14.24
C VAL A 587 -17.92 -28.46 -14.07
N ALA A 588 -18.97 -27.81 -13.61
CA ALA A 588 -18.91 -26.44 -13.13
C ALA A 588 -18.60 -26.45 -11.63
N ILE A 589 -17.55 -25.74 -11.22
CA ILE A 589 -17.25 -25.52 -9.80
C ILE A 589 -17.76 -24.14 -9.42
N HIS A 590 -18.69 -24.10 -8.48
CA HIS A 590 -19.20 -22.86 -7.91
C HIS A 590 -18.38 -22.57 -6.65
N VAL A 591 -17.69 -21.44 -6.68
CA VAL A 591 -16.95 -20.90 -5.55
C VAL A 591 -17.76 -19.73 -5.00
N LYS A 592 -18.21 -19.86 -3.76
CA LYS A 592 -18.89 -18.79 -3.04
C LYS A 592 -18.08 -18.44 -1.81
N VAL A 593 -17.85 -17.15 -1.57
CA VAL A 593 -17.20 -16.71 -0.33
C VAL A 593 -18.23 -15.98 0.52
N ASP A 594 -18.50 -16.53 1.69
CA ASP A 594 -19.34 -15.90 2.70
C ASP A 594 -18.45 -15.19 3.73
N GLY A 595 -18.78 -13.95 4.08
CA GLY A 595 -18.18 -13.25 5.22
C GLY A 595 -18.98 -13.46 6.50
N ASP A 596 -18.37 -13.18 7.64
CA ASP A 596 -19.00 -13.18 8.97
C ASP A 596 -20.10 -12.12 9.19
N GLY A 597 -20.32 -11.20 8.24
CA GLY A 597 -21.34 -10.16 8.37
C GLY A 597 -21.69 -9.44 7.06
N ALA A 598 -22.77 -8.64 7.11
CA ALA A 598 -23.15 -7.77 6.01
C ALA A 598 -22.07 -6.67 5.80
N GLY A 599 -21.57 -6.56 4.58
CA GLY A 599 -20.56 -5.55 4.21
C GLY A 599 -19.11 -6.05 4.20
N THR A 600 -18.85 -7.31 4.54
CA THR A 600 -17.52 -7.92 4.37
C THR A 600 -17.12 -7.85 2.89
N ARG A 601 -16.02 -7.16 2.61
CA ARG A 601 -15.46 -7.06 1.27
C ARG A 601 -14.32 -8.04 1.13
N PHE A 602 -14.38 -8.87 0.11
CA PHE A 602 -13.27 -9.72 -0.26
C PHE A 602 -12.98 -9.55 -1.76
N GLY A 603 -11.79 -9.97 -2.15
CA GLY A 603 -11.44 -10.11 -3.56
C GLY A 603 -10.56 -11.33 -3.71
N GLY A 604 -10.50 -11.86 -4.92
CA GLY A 604 -9.68 -13.03 -5.16
C GLY A 604 -9.42 -13.29 -6.62
N ILE A 605 -8.62 -14.31 -6.85
CA ILE A 605 -8.29 -14.83 -8.16
C ILE A 605 -8.41 -16.35 -8.13
N ALA A 606 -8.89 -16.94 -9.23
CA ALA A 606 -8.74 -18.35 -9.53
C ALA A 606 -7.70 -18.48 -10.64
N THR A 607 -6.73 -19.36 -10.45
CA THR A 607 -5.74 -19.73 -11.47
C THR A 607 -6.01 -21.15 -11.94
N ILE A 608 -6.20 -21.32 -13.24
CA ILE A 608 -6.56 -22.59 -13.90
C ILE A 608 -5.66 -22.77 -15.11
N ALA A 609 -4.76 -23.76 -15.08
CA ALA A 609 -3.84 -24.02 -16.19
C ALA A 609 -3.07 -22.75 -16.67
N GLY A 610 -2.73 -21.85 -15.73
CA GLY A 610 -2.06 -20.57 -16.02
C GLY A 610 -2.99 -19.41 -16.43
N ALA A 611 -4.25 -19.67 -16.76
CA ALA A 611 -5.25 -18.62 -16.95
C ALA A 611 -5.75 -18.10 -15.59
N THR A 612 -6.03 -16.80 -15.50
CA THR A 612 -6.57 -16.18 -14.27
C THR A 612 -7.99 -15.67 -14.47
N GLN A 613 -8.83 -15.87 -13.48
CA GLN A 613 -10.20 -15.36 -13.40
C GLN A 613 -10.38 -14.63 -12.08
N LYS A 614 -11.00 -13.45 -12.09
CA LYS A 614 -11.32 -12.72 -10.86
C LYS A 614 -12.45 -13.45 -10.12
N LEU A 615 -12.31 -13.57 -8.80
CA LEU A 615 -13.34 -14.12 -7.93
C LEU A 615 -14.27 -13.00 -7.44
N GLU A 616 -15.56 -13.18 -7.67
CA GLU A 616 -16.66 -12.38 -7.13
C GLU A 616 -17.40 -13.14 -6.02
N ASN A 617 -18.49 -12.57 -5.48
CA ASN A 617 -19.36 -13.19 -4.45
C ASN A 617 -19.70 -14.65 -4.76
N GLU A 618 -20.03 -14.92 -6.02
CA GLU A 618 -20.19 -16.26 -6.55
C GLU A 618 -19.47 -16.30 -7.90
N THR A 619 -18.57 -17.27 -8.06
CA THR A 619 -17.81 -17.45 -9.29
C THR A 619 -17.97 -18.89 -9.77
N ILE A 620 -18.30 -19.03 -11.04
CA ILE A 620 -18.40 -20.34 -11.69
C ILE A 620 -17.11 -20.56 -12.48
N VAL A 621 -16.41 -21.64 -12.15
CA VAL A 621 -15.29 -22.16 -12.92
C VAL A 621 -15.80 -23.30 -13.78
N GLU A 622 -15.95 -23.02 -15.06
CA GLU A 622 -16.40 -24.00 -16.04
C GLU A 622 -15.28 -24.97 -16.41
N SER A 623 -15.67 -26.11 -16.98
CA SER A 623 -14.76 -27.08 -17.60
C SER A 623 -13.77 -27.78 -16.63
N PHE A 624 -14.03 -27.79 -15.32
CA PHE A 624 -13.16 -28.45 -14.36
C PHE A 624 -13.17 -29.97 -14.50
N GLY A 625 -12.02 -30.61 -14.26
CA GLY A 625 -11.86 -32.05 -14.37
C GLY A 625 -11.69 -32.59 -15.80
N LYS A 626 -11.64 -31.72 -16.82
CA LYS A 626 -11.27 -32.13 -18.18
C LYS A 626 -9.80 -32.56 -18.26
N THR A 627 -8.94 -31.85 -17.53
CA THR A 627 -7.54 -32.19 -17.28
C THR A 627 -7.34 -32.51 -15.79
N ASN A 628 -6.20 -33.08 -15.42
CA ASN A 628 -5.82 -33.26 -14.01
C ASN A 628 -5.22 -31.99 -13.39
N GLU A 629 -5.46 -30.81 -13.98
CA GLU A 629 -4.87 -29.57 -13.50
C GLU A 629 -5.65 -29.03 -12.31
N PRO A 630 -4.97 -28.63 -11.22
CA PRO A 630 -5.62 -28.03 -10.07
C PRO A 630 -6.12 -26.62 -10.39
N ILE A 631 -7.14 -26.19 -9.64
CA ILE A 631 -7.51 -24.78 -9.52
C ILE A 631 -6.87 -24.25 -8.24
N ASP A 632 -6.11 -23.17 -8.33
CA ASP A 632 -5.61 -22.43 -7.17
C ASP A 632 -6.48 -21.19 -6.97
N LEU A 633 -7.22 -21.14 -5.87
CA LEU A 633 -8.02 -19.99 -5.47
C LEU A 633 -7.23 -19.16 -4.47
N VAL A 634 -7.16 -17.85 -4.65
CA VAL A 634 -6.56 -16.91 -3.69
C VAL A 634 -7.62 -15.91 -3.29
N PHE A 635 -7.79 -15.71 -1.99
CA PHE A 635 -8.78 -14.81 -1.40
C PHE A 635 -8.08 -13.83 -0.49
N ALA A 636 -8.45 -12.56 -0.54
CA ALA A 636 -7.98 -11.54 0.38
C ALA A 636 -9.14 -10.81 1.06
N ASN A 637 -8.93 -10.48 2.32
CA ASN A 637 -9.83 -9.58 3.04
C ASN A 637 -9.57 -8.14 2.55
N LEU A 638 -10.56 -7.52 1.92
CA LEU A 638 -10.51 -6.14 1.43
C LEU A 638 -11.27 -5.17 2.34
N ASP A 639 -11.87 -5.66 3.41
CA ASP A 639 -12.42 -4.82 4.45
C ASP A 639 -11.28 -4.29 5.32
N PHE A 640 -11.24 -2.98 5.53
CA PHE A 640 -10.22 -2.36 6.39
C PHE A 640 -10.64 -2.35 7.86
N GLY A 641 -11.93 -2.60 8.15
CA GLY A 641 -12.55 -2.54 9.48
C GLY A 641 -12.02 -3.54 10.50
N GLY A 642 -11.15 -4.47 10.09
CA GLY A 642 -10.49 -5.40 10.99
C GLY A 642 -10.36 -6.79 10.40
N ARG A 643 -9.93 -7.74 11.24
CA ARG A 643 -9.86 -9.16 10.88
C ARG A 643 -11.26 -9.71 10.64
N ARG A 644 -11.39 -10.58 9.65
CA ARG A 644 -12.67 -11.20 9.26
C ARG A 644 -12.55 -12.71 9.24
N ASP A 645 -13.59 -13.39 9.70
CA ASP A 645 -13.77 -14.79 9.41
C ASP A 645 -14.42 -14.90 8.02
N LEU A 646 -13.79 -15.65 7.12
CA LEU A 646 -14.30 -15.93 5.78
C LEU A 646 -14.62 -17.41 5.66
N ALA A 647 -15.69 -17.76 4.96
CA ALA A 647 -16.04 -19.13 4.63
C ALA A 647 -16.05 -19.30 3.11
N VAL A 648 -15.12 -20.09 2.59
CA VAL A 648 -15.09 -20.44 1.17
C VAL A 648 -15.90 -21.72 0.99
N ARG A 649 -17.03 -21.63 0.31
CA ARG A 649 -17.86 -22.77 -0.07
C ARG A 649 -17.56 -23.16 -1.51
N VAL A 650 -17.35 -24.45 -1.71
CA VAL A 650 -17.08 -25.05 -3.01
C VAL A 650 -18.16 -26.09 -3.27
N THR A 651 -18.96 -25.87 -4.31
CA THR A 651 -19.94 -26.83 -4.79
C THR A 651 -19.62 -27.24 -6.22
N CYS A 652 -19.93 -28.49 -6.56
CA CYS A 652 -19.73 -29.04 -7.89
C CYS A 652 -21.09 -29.32 -8.52
N GLU A 653 -21.27 -28.85 -9.75
CA GLU A 653 -22.45 -29.13 -10.55
C GLU A 653 -22.03 -29.85 -11.83
N ALA A 654 -22.65 -31.00 -12.11
CA ALA A 654 -22.45 -31.70 -13.36
C ALA A 654 -23.06 -30.86 -14.47
N MET A 655 -22.26 -30.47 -15.48
CA MET A 655 -22.82 -29.85 -16.67
C MET A 655 -23.62 -30.91 -17.41
N VAL A 656 -24.94 -30.82 -17.33
CA VAL A 656 -25.81 -31.66 -18.13
C VAL A 656 -25.63 -31.20 -19.58
N ASP A 657 -25.00 -32.03 -20.40
CA ASP A 657 -24.85 -31.77 -21.83
C ASP A 657 -26.23 -31.88 -22.50
N THR A 658 -27.02 -30.83 -22.38
CA THR A 658 -28.30 -30.69 -23.09
C THR A 658 -28.10 -29.98 -24.42
N SER A 659 -27.04 -30.30 -25.16
CA SER A 659 -26.90 -29.90 -26.56
C SER A 659 -27.88 -30.72 -27.42
N VAL A 660 -29.15 -30.33 -27.41
CA VAL A 660 -30.12 -30.85 -28.38
C VAL A 660 -29.97 -30.05 -29.67
N ALA A 661 -29.24 -30.61 -30.63
CA ALA A 661 -29.27 -30.11 -32.01
C ALA A 661 -30.68 -30.33 -32.56
N LEU A 662 -31.47 -29.26 -32.68
CA LEU A 662 -32.74 -29.32 -33.39
C LEU A 662 -32.43 -29.40 -34.89
N ALA A 663 -33.11 -30.30 -35.60
CA ALA A 663 -32.94 -30.44 -37.03
C ALA A 663 -33.20 -29.08 -37.72
N PRO A 664 -32.35 -28.67 -38.69
CA PRO A 664 -32.57 -27.44 -39.44
C PRO A 664 -33.95 -27.49 -40.09
N PHE A 665 -34.70 -26.39 -40.03
CA PHE A 665 -35.97 -26.28 -40.76
C PHE A 665 -35.90 -25.11 -41.74
N THR A 666 -36.50 -25.32 -42.92
CA THR A 666 -36.61 -24.29 -43.94
C THR A 666 -37.92 -23.54 -43.75
N TRP A 667 -37.84 -22.23 -43.58
CA TRP A 667 -38.99 -21.34 -43.50
C TRP A 667 -39.12 -20.55 -44.81
N ASP A 668 -40.18 -20.82 -45.56
CA ASP A 668 -40.56 -20.06 -46.76
C ASP A 668 -41.50 -18.91 -46.36
N VAL A 669 -41.10 -17.67 -46.67
CA VAL A 669 -41.86 -16.45 -46.32
C VAL A 669 -42.56 -15.83 -47.53
N GLY A 670 -42.55 -16.48 -48.70
CA GLY A 670 -43.17 -15.97 -49.93
C GLY A 670 -42.23 -15.08 -50.76
N ASP A 671 -42.65 -14.78 -51.99
CA ASP A 671 -41.89 -14.02 -53.02
C ASP A 671 -40.51 -14.59 -53.41
N GLY A 672 -40.29 -15.90 -53.19
CA GLY A 672 -39.05 -16.58 -53.57
C GLY A 672 -37.94 -16.51 -52.51
N HIS A 673 -38.30 -16.24 -51.24
CA HIS A 673 -37.37 -16.18 -50.12
C HIS A 673 -37.58 -17.36 -49.17
N ALA A 674 -36.56 -18.23 -49.09
CA ALA A 674 -36.51 -19.33 -48.13
C ALA A 674 -35.29 -19.13 -47.19
N PHE A 675 -35.51 -19.35 -45.90
CA PHE A 675 -34.49 -19.28 -44.86
C PHE A 675 -34.25 -20.66 -44.27
N THR A 676 -32.99 -21.09 -44.20
CA THR A 676 -32.63 -22.26 -43.37
C THR A 676 -32.31 -21.76 -41.97
N VAL A 677 -33.09 -22.19 -40.99
CA VAL A 677 -32.88 -21.83 -39.58
C VAL A 677 -32.21 -22.99 -38.87
N ASN A 678 -31.01 -22.74 -38.33
CA ASN A 678 -30.32 -23.66 -37.44
C ASN A 678 -30.51 -23.17 -36.00
N ALA A 679 -31.04 -24.04 -35.14
CA ALA A 679 -31.19 -23.76 -33.72
C ALA A 679 -30.21 -24.63 -32.94
N ASN A 680 -29.28 -23.98 -32.24
CA ASN A 680 -28.34 -24.66 -31.35
C ASN A 680 -28.65 -24.23 -29.92
N VAL A 681 -29.01 -25.21 -29.07
CA VAL A 681 -29.24 -24.98 -27.65
C VAL A 681 -27.93 -25.26 -26.92
N SER A 682 -27.34 -24.24 -26.31
CA SER A 682 -26.12 -24.38 -25.50
C SER A 682 -26.28 -23.57 -24.22
N GLY A 683 -26.35 -24.25 -23.07
CA GLY A 683 -26.60 -23.62 -21.77
C GLY A 683 -28.03 -23.06 -21.62
N PRO A 684 -28.26 -22.00 -20.82
CA PRO A 684 -29.60 -21.40 -20.62
C PRO A 684 -30.11 -20.58 -21.82
N GLY A 685 -29.40 -20.55 -22.95
CA GLY A 685 -29.75 -19.77 -24.14
C GLY A 685 -29.96 -20.62 -25.40
N VAL A 686 -30.80 -20.13 -26.32
CA VAL A 686 -31.01 -20.70 -27.65
C VAL A 686 -30.36 -19.78 -28.68
N LYS A 687 -29.37 -20.29 -29.42
CA LYS A 687 -28.75 -19.56 -30.53
C LYS A 687 -29.45 -19.96 -31.83
N LEU A 688 -30.13 -19.00 -32.46
CA LEU A 688 -30.76 -19.19 -33.78
C LEU A 688 -29.88 -18.52 -34.84
N SER A 689 -29.53 -19.23 -35.91
CA SER A 689 -28.94 -18.64 -37.11
C SER A 689 -29.86 -18.91 -38.30
N ALA A 690 -30.18 -17.86 -39.07
CA ALA A 690 -31.01 -17.96 -40.26
C ALA A 690 -30.19 -17.53 -41.48
N GLN A 691 -30.15 -18.35 -42.52
CA GLN A 691 -29.48 -18.04 -43.77
C GLN A 691 -30.50 -17.92 -44.90
N GLU A 692 -30.59 -16.75 -45.54
CA GLU A 692 -31.42 -16.54 -46.74
C GLU A 692 -30.80 -17.25 -47.94
N VAL A 693 -31.56 -18.11 -48.61
CA VAL A 693 -31.11 -18.83 -49.81
C VAL A 693 -31.50 -18.02 -51.05
N ARG A 694 -30.64 -17.09 -51.50
CA ARG A 694 -30.74 -16.45 -52.83
C ARG A 694 -29.56 -16.81 -53.74
N PRO A 695 -29.76 -16.93 -55.07
CA PRO A 695 -28.67 -17.22 -56.01
C PRO A 695 -27.71 -16.05 -56.34
N SER A 696 -27.85 -14.82 -55.82
CA SER A 696 -26.99 -13.72 -56.34
C SER A 696 -26.61 -12.53 -55.44
N LEU A 697 -27.05 -12.41 -54.19
CA LEU A 697 -26.54 -11.36 -53.28
C LEU A 697 -26.56 -11.89 -51.83
N ALA A 698 -25.38 -12.20 -51.29
CA ALA A 698 -25.23 -12.68 -49.91
C ALA A 698 -25.22 -11.48 -48.94
N ASN A 699 -26.38 -11.10 -48.41
CA ASN A 699 -26.46 -10.28 -47.21
C ASN A 699 -26.75 -11.21 -46.02
N VAL A 700 -25.80 -11.33 -45.10
CA VAL A 700 -25.99 -12.13 -43.88
C VAL A 700 -26.45 -11.19 -42.77
N ALA A 701 -27.69 -11.38 -42.32
CA ALA A 701 -28.18 -10.83 -41.07
C ALA A 701 -28.02 -11.89 -39.98
N GLU A 702 -27.12 -11.65 -39.02
CA GLU A 702 -27.07 -12.45 -37.80
C GLU A 702 -28.02 -11.82 -36.78
N VAL A 703 -28.95 -12.62 -36.26
CA VAL A 703 -29.85 -12.23 -35.17
C VAL A 703 -29.39 -12.97 -33.93
N GLU A 704 -28.93 -12.24 -32.92
CA GLU A 704 -28.54 -12.80 -31.63
C GLU A 704 -29.62 -12.48 -30.58
N LEU A 705 -30.16 -13.52 -29.95
CA LEU A 705 -31.14 -13.41 -28.88
C LEU A 705 -30.41 -13.54 -27.54
N ALA A 706 -30.52 -12.51 -26.69
CA ALA A 706 -29.98 -12.54 -25.34
C ALA A 706 -31.12 -12.31 -24.34
N SER A 707 -31.36 -13.27 -23.44
CA SER A 707 -32.23 -13.06 -22.28
C SER A 707 -31.39 -13.01 -21.01
N SER A 708 -31.41 -11.90 -20.28
CA SER A 708 -30.84 -11.79 -18.94
C SER A 708 -31.90 -11.85 -17.83
N LEU A 709 -33.19 -11.88 -18.17
CA LEU A 709 -34.32 -11.89 -17.22
C LEU A 709 -35.54 -12.64 -17.80
N PRO A 710 -36.40 -13.24 -16.97
CA PRO A 710 -37.58 -14.02 -17.40
C PRO A 710 -38.70 -13.19 -18.08
N THR A 711 -38.59 -11.86 -18.14
CA THR A 711 -39.67 -10.97 -18.63
C THR A 711 -39.28 -10.06 -19.80
N SER A 712 -38.06 -10.13 -20.32
CA SER A 712 -37.63 -9.28 -21.44
C SER A 712 -36.73 -10.04 -22.42
N LEU A 713 -37.12 -10.08 -23.69
CA LEU A 713 -36.30 -10.60 -24.79
C LEU A 713 -35.51 -9.43 -25.41
N GLY A 714 -34.18 -9.50 -25.38
CA GLY A 714 -33.32 -8.59 -26.13
C GLY A 714 -32.99 -9.18 -27.50
N VAL A 715 -33.31 -8.45 -28.58
CA VAL A 715 -32.90 -8.83 -29.94
C VAL A 715 -31.77 -7.91 -30.37
N ALA A 716 -30.61 -8.49 -30.70
CA ALA A 716 -29.51 -7.78 -31.35
C ALA A 716 -29.47 -8.15 -32.84
N LEU A 717 -29.54 -7.13 -33.70
CA LEU A 717 -29.37 -7.29 -35.14
C LEU A 717 -27.97 -6.85 -35.55
N ARG A 718 -27.27 -7.76 -36.24
CA ARG A 718 -25.98 -7.46 -36.88
C ARG A 718 -26.16 -7.52 -38.38
N VAL A 719 -26.02 -6.37 -39.04
CA VAL A 719 -26.09 -6.26 -40.51
C VAL A 719 -24.66 -6.24 -41.05
N THR A 720 -24.30 -7.26 -41.82
CA THR A 720 -23.00 -7.29 -42.50
C THR A 720 -23.14 -6.53 -43.83
N PRO A 721 -22.38 -5.45 -44.08
CA PRO A 721 -22.51 -4.71 -45.33
C PRO A 721 -22.01 -5.55 -46.51
N PRO A 722 -22.60 -5.38 -47.72
CA PRO A 722 -22.12 -6.05 -48.92
C PRO A 722 -20.67 -5.65 -49.18
N ALA A 723 -19.85 -6.62 -49.59
CA ALA A 723 -18.46 -6.40 -49.98
C ALA A 723 -18.42 -5.44 -51.19
N THR A 724 -18.24 -4.16 -50.94
CA THR A 724 -18.04 -3.17 -51.99
C THR A 724 -16.54 -3.00 -52.24
N LYS A 725 -16.15 -2.99 -53.53
CA LYS A 725 -14.79 -2.64 -53.95
C LYS A 725 -14.51 -1.20 -53.49
N THR A 726 -13.64 -1.04 -52.51
CA THR A 726 -13.18 0.26 -52.04
C THR A 726 -12.41 0.97 -53.15
N GLN A 727 -12.91 2.13 -53.60
CA GLN A 727 -12.10 3.10 -54.32
C GLN A 727 -11.27 3.85 -53.27
N ALA A 728 -9.98 4.08 -53.52
CA ALA A 728 -9.11 4.75 -52.54
C ALA A 728 -9.60 6.18 -52.26
N GLY A 729 -9.83 6.52 -50.99
CA GLY A 729 -10.24 7.86 -50.55
C GLY A 729 -11.72 8.05 -50.19
N THR A 730 -12.55 7.01 -50.27
CA THR A 730 -13.98 7.07 -49.89
C THR A 730 -14.19 6.67 -48.42
N THR A 731 -14.95 7.45 -47.63
CA THR A 731 -15.37 7.05 -46.27
C THR A 731 -16.87 6.80 -46.24
N THR A 732 -17.27 5.54 -46.21
CA THR A 732 -18.68 5.14 -46.10
C THR A 732 -19.07 4.99 -44.63
N THR A 733 -20.06 5.75 -44.17
CA THR A 733 -20.59 5.65 -42.80
C THR A 733 -21.96 4.99 -42.82
N TYR A 734 -22.11 3.88 -42.12
CA TYR A 734 -23.38 3.17 -42.02
C TYR A 734 -24.18 3.68 -40.83
N THR A 735 -25.45 4.04 -41.03
CA THR A 735 -26.37 4.42 -39.94
C THR A 735 -27.60 3.52 -39.99
N ILE A 736 -27.67 2.56 -39.08
CA ILE A 736 -28.80 1.63 -38.99
C ILE A 736 -29.83 2.26 -38.06
N VAL A 737 -31.06 2.47 -38.53
CA VAL A 737 -32.17 3.01 -37.74
C VAL A 737 -33.32 2.02 -37.75
N GLY A 738 -33.27 1.02 -36.86
CA GLY A 738 -34.32 0.01 -36.79
C GLY A 738 -35.59 0.53 -36.10
N TYR A 739 -36.74 0.08 -36.58
CA TYR A 739 -38.03 0.29 -35.93
C TYR A 739 -38.60 -1.06 -35.51
N ALA A 740 -39.18 -1.14 -34.32
CA ALA A 740 -39.95 -2.29 -33.88
C ALA A 740 -41.40 -1.84 -33.65
N TYR A 741 -42.35 -2.49 -34.32
CA TYR A 741 -43.77 -2.18 -34.17
C TYR A 741 -44.50 -3.43 -33.68
N GLN A 742 -45.41 -3.26 -32.72
CA GLN A 742 -46.16 -4.38 -32.15
C GLN A 742 -47.62 -4.45 -32.63
N THR A 743 -48.11 -3.44 -33.36
CA THR A 743 -49.35 -3.45 -34.16
C THR A 743 -49.26 -2.35 -35.24
N LYS A 744 -50.21 -2.30 -36.18
CA LYS A 744 -50.22 -1.47 -37.41
C LYS A 744 -50.06 0.07 -37.25
N GLU A 745 -49.82 0.62 -36.06
CA GLU A 745 -49.55 2.05 -35.87
C GLU A 745 -48.15 2.33 -35.28
N PRO A 746 -47.41 3.32 -35.81
CA PRO A 746 -46.03 3.57 -35.41
C PRO A 746 -45.90 4.19 -34.02
N SER A 747 -45.00 3.62 -33.20
CA SER A 747 -44.49 4.27 -31.99
C SER A 747 -43.79 5.59 -32.35
N THR A 748 -44.05 6.66 -31.60
CA THR A 748 -43.68 8.04 -31.94
C THR A 748 -42.25 8.45 -31.59
N GLN A 749 -41.37 7.54 -31.12
CA GLN A 749 -39.98 7.90 -30.81
C GLN A 749 -38.96 6.93 -31.42
N PRO A 750 -38.21 7.34 -32.46
CA PRO A 750 -37.09 6.56 -32.98
C PRO A 750 -35.91 6.57 -31.98
N LYS A 751 -35.37 5.39 -31.66
CA LYS A 751 -34.03 5.28 -31.09
C LYS A 751 -33.03 5.34 -32.25
N THR A 752 -32.16 6.35 -32.23
CA THR A 752 -31.07 6.49 -33.21
C THR A 752 -29.80 6.00 -32.53
N ASP A 753 -29.19 4.93 -33.05
CA ASP A 753 -27.94 4.40 -32.51
C ASP A 753 -26.88 4.38 -33.62
N THR A 754 -25.69 4.89 -33.34
CA THR A 754 -24.57 4.94 -34.29
C THR A 754 -23.58 3.84 -33.94
N GLY A 755 -23.76 2.65 -34.52
CA GLY A 755 -22.90 1.48 -34.34
C GLY A 755 -23.39 0.26 -35.14
N ALA A 756 -22.54 -0.75 -35.33
CA ALA A 756 -22.85 -1.95 -36.12
C ALA A 756 -23.85 -2.93 -35.44
N THR A 757 -24.32 -2.60 -34.23
CA THR A 757 -25.23 -3.43 -33.42
C THR A 757 -26.24 -2.53 -32.73
N THR A 758 -27.54 -2.82 -32.86
CA THR A 758 -28.61 -2.10 -32.13
C THR A 758 -29.43 -3.10 -31.32
N ARG A 759 -29.80 -2.74 -30.08
CA ARG A 759 -30.64 -3.55 -29.20
C ARG A 759 -32.07 -3.01 -29.12
N PHE A 760 -33.06 -3.88 -29.27
CA PHE A 760 -34.48 -3.55 -29.11
C PHE A 760 -35.06 -4.29 -27.90
N THR A 761 -35.93 -3.62 -27.15
CA THR A 761 -36.71 -4.20 -26.04
C THR A 761 -38.16 -4.23 -26.48
N LEU A 762 -38.80 -5.41 -26.44
CA LEU A 762 -40.22 -5.57 -26.79
C LEU A 762 -41.07 -5.50 -25.51
N ASP A 763 -42.13 -4.69 -25.52
CA ASP A 763 -43.09 -4.63 -24.42
C ASP A 763 -44.00 -5.87 -24.42
N GLY A 764 -44.33 -6.38 -23.23
CA GLY A 764 -44.99 -7.68 -23.02
C GLY A 764 -46.47 -7.79 -23.39
N GLY A 765 -46.97 -7.01 -24.36
CA GLY A 765 -48.40 -6.79 -24.59
C GLY A 765 -49.23 -7.96 -25.16
N THR A 766 -48.63 -8.96 -25.80
CA THR A 766 -49.37 -10.08 -26.41
C THR A 766 -48.62 -11.40 -26.30
N THR A 767 -48.66 -12.02 -25.11
CA THR A 767 -48.27 -13.42 -24.95
C THR A 767 -49.48 -14.33 -25.17
N LYS A 768 -49.36 -15.34 -26.03
CA LYS A 768 -50.33 -16.45 -26.07
C LYS A 768 -49.79 -17.59 -25.22
N ASP A 769 -50.49 -17.92 -24.14
CA ASP A 769 -50.16 -19.08 -23.31
C ASP A 769 -50.52 -20.36 -24.08
N LEU A 770 -49.56 -21.27 -24.21
CA LEU A 770 -49.73 -22.55 -24.91
C LEU A 770 -49.90 -23.74 -23.94
N GLY A 771 -49.84 -23.49 -22.62
CA GLY A 771 -49.85 -24.50 -21.58
C GLY A 771 -48.46 -25.09 -21.29
N GLY A 772 -48.26 -25.65 -20.08
CA GLY A 772 -47.01 -26.28 -19.68
C GLY A 772 -45.83 -25.33 -19.44
N GLY A 773 -46.10 -24.07 -19.06
CA GLY A 773 -45.07 -23.04 -18.86
C GLY A 773 -44.63 -22.32 -20.13
N LEU A 774 -45.11 -22.74 -21.31
CA LEU A 774 -44.73 -22.17 -22.61
C LEU A 774 -45.58 -20.95 -22.97
N ARG A 775 -44.91 -19.81 -23.16
CA ARG A 775 -45.52 -18.60 -23.75
C ARG A 775 -44.97 -18.34 -25.15
N LEU A 776 -45.88 -18.05 -26.08
CA LEU A 776 -45.58 -17.64 -27.44
C LEU A 776 -45.50 -16.12 -27.55
N PHE A 777 -44.37 -15.61 -28.02
CA PHE A 777 -44.20 -14.22 -28.42
C PHE A 777 -44.18 -14.17 -29.94
N SER A 778 -45.02 -13.30 -30.53
CA SER A 778 -45.02 -13.01 -31.96
C SER A 778 -44.87 -11.51 -32.14
N ALA A 779 -43.80 -11.07 -32.80
CA ALA A 779 -43.61 -9.67 -33.16
C ALA A 779 -43.20 -9.56 -34.63
N ASP A 780 -43.85 -8.68 -35.37
CA ASP A 780 -43.48 -8.34 -36.74
C ASP A 780 -42.44 -7.21 -36.72
N LEU A 781 -41.19 -7.53 -37.02
CA LEU A 781 -40.11 -6.56 -37.03
C LEU A 781 -39.91 -6.00 -38.44
N VAL A 782 -40.17 -4.72 -38.64
CA VAL A 782 -39.87 -4.01 -39.90
C VAL A 782 -38.60 -3.20 -39.74
N VAL A 783 -37.50 -3.68 -40.29
CA VAL A 783 -36.20 -3.00 -40.19
C VAL A 783 -36.00 -2.10 -41.40
N LYS A 784 -35.99 -0.78 -41.18
CA LYS A 784 -35.49 0.18 -42.16
C LYS A 784 -34.03 0.50 -41.85
N TYR A 785 -33.20 0.73 -42.86
CA TYR A 785 -31.83 1.19 -42.65
C TYR A 785 -31.42 2.21 -43.71
N ARG A 786 -30.57 3.17 -43.34
CA ARG A 786 -30.08 4.21 -44.24
C ARG A 786 -28.57 4.07 -44.43
N ILE A 787 -28.14 3.92 -45.67
CA ILE A 787 -26.71 3.96 -46.01
C ILE A 787 -26.38 5.37 -46.44
N THR A 788 -25.40 6.01 -45.79
CA THR A 788 -24.89 7.33 -46.17
C THR A 788 -23.44 7.21 -46.61
N SER A 789 -23.17 7.46 -47.88
CA SER A 789 -21.84 7.40 -48.47
C SER A 789 -21.31 8.81 -48.66
N THR A 790 -20.18 9.11 -48.02
CA THR A 790 -19.49 10.40 -48.16
C THR A 790 -18.20 10.20 -48.93
N TYR A 791 -18.01 10.96 -50.01
CA TYR A 791 -16.80 10.89 -50.83
C TYR A 791 -16.33 12.28 -51.23
N VAL A 792 -15.05 12.41 -51.52
CA VAL A 792 -14.49 13.64 -52.08
C VAL A 792 -14.38 13.44 -53.59
N ASP A 793 -14.99 14.32 -54.37
CA ASP A 793 -14.90 14.27 -55.84
C ASP A 793 -13.53 14.75 -56.35
N ALA A 794 -13.34 14.70 -57.66
CA ALA A 794 -12.06 15.04 -58.29
C ALA A 794 -11.67 16.51 -58.09
N GLU A 795 -12.64 17.37 -57.78
CA GLU A 795 -12.49 18.79 -57.52
C GLU A 795 -12.23 19.10 -56.04
N GLY A 796 -12.18 18.09 -55.17
CA GLY A 796 -11.94 18.25 -53.74
C GLY A 796 -13.19 18.60 -52.93
N ALA A 797 -14.38 18.57 -53.53
CA ALA A 797 -15.63 18.83 -52.84
C ALA A 797 -16.18 17.55 -52.20
N THR A 798 -16.66 17.67 -50.96
CA THR A 798 -17.28 16.54 -50.24
C THR A 798 -18.72 16.34 -50.70
N GLN A 799 -18.99 15.21 -51.32
CA GLN A 799 -20.32 14.76 -51.76
C GLN A 799 -20.88 13.74 -50.77
N THR A 800 -22.16 13.88 -50.41
CA THR A 800 -22.87 12.93 -49.54
C THR A 800 -24.08 12.39 -50.28
N THR A 801 -24.15 11.07 -50.43
CA THR A 801 -25.32 10.36 -51.01
C THR A 801 -25.95 9.49 -49.94
N SER A 802 -27.28 9.43 -49.88
CA SER A 802 -27.99 8.54 -48.95
C SER A 802 -29.04 7.70 -49.66
N SER A 803 -29.12 6.42 -49.29
CA SER A 803 -30.17 5.49 -49.76
C SER A 803 -30.85 4.83 -48.56
N THR A 804 -32.17 4.69 -48.61
CA THR A 804 -32.96 4.05 -47.55
C THR A 804 -33.48 2.73 -48.07
N HIS A 805 -33.32 1.68 -47.29
CA HIS A 805 -33.73 0.31 -47.60
C HIS A 805 -34.66 -0.19 -46.49
N GLU A 806 -35.60 -1.06 -46.84
CA GLU A 806 -36.57 -1.65 -45.93
C GLU A 806 -36.54 -3.16 -46.12
N LEU A 807 -36.27 -3.89 -45.04
CA LEU A 807 -36.40 -5.34 -45.03
C LEU A 807 -37.87 -5.71 -44.82
N PRO A 808 -38.40 -6.71 -45.55
CA PRO A 808 -39.74 -7.21 -45.31
C PRO A 808 -39.90 -7.66 -43.85
N ALA A 809 -41.12 -7.55 -43.32
CA ALA A 809 -41.43 -7.82 -41.92
C ALA A 809 -40.93 -9.21 -41.50
N LEU A 810 -40.06 -9.26 -40.49
CA LEU A 810 -39.54 -10.49 -39.92
C LEU A 810 -40.42 -10.86 -38.72
N THR A 811 -41.26 -11.87 -38.86
CA THR A 811 -42.08 -12.37 -37.74
C THR A 811 -41.20 -13.20 -36.82
N LEU A 812 -40.87 -12.68 -35.65
CA LEU A 812 -40.07 -13.40 -34.64
C LEU A 812 -41.01 -14.20 -33.74
N ILE A 813 -40.85 -15.52 -33.74
CA ILE A 813 -41.59 -16.44 -32.88
C ILE A 813 -40.64 -16.99 -31.83
N ALA A 814 -40.80 -16.59 -30.57
CA ALA A 814 -40.00 -17.08 -29.45
C ALA A 814 -40.86 -17.89 -28.47
N TYR A 815 -40.29 -19.00 -27.99
CA TYR A 815 -40.86 -19.84 -26.94
C TYR A 815 -40.06 -19.62 -25.67
N VAL A 816 -40.71 -19.15 -24.61
CA VAL A 816 -40.09 -19.03 -23.30
C VAL A 816 -40.73 -20.05 -22.39
N ASN A 817 -39.89 -20.90 -21.79
CA ASN A 817 -40.31 -21.77 -20.70
C ASN A 817 -40.27 -20.96 -19.41
N VAL A 818 -41.43 -20.58 -18.91
CA VAL A 818 -41.57 -19.89 -17.63
C VAL A 818 -41.60 -20.97 -16.55
N PRO A 819 -40.65 -20.98 -15.59
CA PRO A 819 -40.61 -21.99 -14.54
C PRO A 819 -41.87 -22.03 -13.67
#